data_AF-A0A9P6QYQ2-F1
#
_entry.id   AF-A0A9P6QYQ2-F1
#
_cell.length_a   1.000
_cell.length_b   1.000
_cell.length_c   1.000
_cell.angle_alpha   90.00
_cell.angle_beta   90.00
_cell.angle_gamma   90.00
#
_symmetry.space_group_name_H-M   'P 1'
#
loop_
_entity.id
_entity.type
_entity.pdbx_description
1 polymer ?
#
loop_
_entity_poly.entity_id
_entity_poly.type
_entity_poly.pdbx_seq_one_letter_code
_entity_poly.pdbx_strand_id
1 'polypeptide(L)'
;MQPDIAHVEALRPVIKPSLDSPSPPPSPAKGSALTLLEPQTIEAVQDAVSDVVISAPSISAEEPQVQATPSPTTPVSPPITPSSTVSDIANVFATTGLKDKNELPSQNDTCVRSQGIDQMAYEAAEKGDPTAQNKIGDLYRFGHGVPQDCTTAMDWYRKAAEQGDVRGQWNVAQLYDYALGVPLDYALAMEWYQKAAAHGYAPAQCAIGDLHANGQGLTQDYATSMVWYLKAAEQHYAEAEFLIGTMYQHGQGVPVDEATALEWFNKAIEHGNVGGWSEYFHGYLYYWGLGVTKDMTIAYEWFLKSANQDNIPAYNKIGNMYYQGVGVPQQDYTKAMEWLLKGASQGRPDDMHQIGDMHYNGLGVPQNYVEAFKWIFKAAQYDLGPSVADIGFLYCSGTGVDQDYEKGRAWLLKAAAIGVAHAQRELRFLYHEGVGGPVDYPAAFEWFLKAAEQDHPAAQADVGNMYHRGRGVEQDLTKEEEWLLKSAKQGRPNAQQEVGAMYFNGEGVPQNHSLGFEWCLKAALQDYACAQWDVGYMYSTGQGVFENHIKAVEWFRKAAEQGLEPRRIAAVPDAVLDVVIDDPVPTSSTLLEETQETPKPLPSKTLAEKVQETSLKVEVLTGSTLSSIPKEATKQEFQDSGSRPTEITPPPSTTKRAPQAPQAPQAPQNYSAASETTEVTQAIVSASLGDKDAQVTLGNMYVRGQGVDQDYEAAMDWYRKAAEKNDPVAQNRIGDLYRLGRGVCQDCSAAMEWYRKAADQDDPTGQYNVGQMYDYALGVPLDFALAMEWYQKAADKDYPPAQHSIGDLYSHGQGVTQDSNKAMEWYLKASVQHHAESEFRIGTVFEEGQGVSKDEHVALEWFKRAVEHGATDGWNVYTKGYLYFRGLGVPQDMAIAHECFVEAAGEGHIPAHIELGNMHSMGMGVPVDYTKAMEWLLKGASQGRADAMQQVGGMYYHGQGAPQDFAEAFKWLFKAAQYDFLPSMTDIGLLYRSGLGVAQDLEQAFFWLSKAARGGRANAQRELGFMYHRGLGIAQDSQLAFEWCLKAAEQGHAAAQADVGNMYHHGRGVAQDLTKAIDWLLKAVDQNHAVAQQELGAMLFIGEGVPANHSVAFELILKAAEQGHAESQRNVGVMYSTGQGTFQNDIKGAEWFRKAAEQGHAFAQLELGQAYLAGKGVAQNVAVAKELFALAAAQGIEEAKTFLEYIHNNVEQ
;
A
#
# COMPACT_ATOMS: atom_id res chain seq x y z
N MET A 1 -22.10 13.78 -14.24
CA MET A 1 -22.49 13.58 -12.83
C MET A 1 -22.31 12.11 -12.53
N GLN A 2 -21.16 11.76 -11.96
CA GLN A 2 -20.99 10.51 -11.22
C GLN A 2 -21.35 10.84 -9.76
N PRO A 3 -22.11 9.99 -9.04
CA PRO A 3 -22.37 10.17 -7.61
C PRO A 3 -21.31 9.47 -6.77
N ASP A 4 -20.85 10.15 -5.71
CA ASP A 4 -19.75 9.68 -4.85
C ASP A 4 -20.11 8.48 -3.95
N ILE A 5 -19.07 7.96 -3.29
CA ILE A 5 -19.14 6.78 -2.40
C ILE A 5 -19.33 7.19 -0.92
N ALA A 6 -19.04 8.45 -0.56
CA ALA A 6 -18.90 8.95 0.82
C ALA A 6 -20.10 8.73 1.78
N HIS A 7 -21.33 8.62 1.28
CA HIS A 7 -22.54 8.54 2.13
C HIS A 7 -22.72 7.21 2.90
N VAL A 8 -21.94 6.17 2.60
CA VAL A 8 -22.05 4.87 3.28
C VAL A 8 -21.27 4.81 4.61
N GLU A 9 -20.13 5.52 4.71
CA GLU A 9 -19.25 5.46 5.89
C GLU A 9 -19.87 6.09 7.15
N ALA A 10 -20.81 7.03 6.95
CA ALA A 10 -21.52 7.74 8.02
C ALA A 10 -22.33 6.85 8.98
N LEU A 11 -22.51 5.56 8.65
CA LEU A 11 -23.28 4.59 9.45
C LEU A 11 -22.51 3.99 10.64
N ARG A 12 -21.19 4.17 10.74
CA ARG A 12 -20.35 3.45 11.72
C ARG A 12 -20.34 3.96 13.21
N PRO A 13 -20.79 5.17 13.61
CA PRO A 13 -20.50 5.67 14.98
C PRO A 13 -21.71 5.84 15.96
N VAL A 14 -22.60 4.85 16.14
CA VAL A 14 -23.63 4.90 17.23
C VAL A 14 -23.82 3.57 18.00
N ILE A 15 -22.73 2.99 18.55
CA ILE A 15 -22.86 1.92 19.56
C ILE A 15 -21.90 2.16 20.74
N LYS A 16 -22.46 2.49 21.90
CA LYS A 16 -21.84 2.28 23.23
C LYS A 16 -22.77 1.37 24.04
N PRO A 17 -22.25 0.34 24.74
CA PRO A 17 -23.09 -0.56 25.52
C PRO A 17 -23.63 0.13 26.77
N SER A 18 -24.94 0.03 27.01
CA SER A 18 -25.55 0.39 28.29
C SER A 18 -25.34 -0.73 29.32
N LEU A 19 -24.80 -0.37 30.48
CA LEU A 19 -24.73 -1.25 31.64
C LEU A 19 -26.09 -1.27 32.35
N ASP A 20 -26.76 -2.43 32.37
CA ASP A 20 -27.53 -2.86 33.55
C ASP A 20 -27.80 -4.39 33.53
N SER A 21 -28.07 -4.97 34.70
CA SER A 21 -28.14 -6.44 34.94
C SER A 21 -29.59 -6.90 35.23
N PRO A 22 -29.98 -8.21 35.14
CA PRO A 22 -29.48 -9.26 36.06
C PRO A 22 -29.39 -10.73 35.52
N SER A 23 -28.65 -11.58 36.22
CA SER A 23 -28.68 -13.07 36.07
C SER A 23 -29.90 -13.70 36.76
N PRO A 24 -30.30 -14.95 36.41
CA PRO A 24 -30.06 -16.10 37.32
C PRO A 24 -29.77 -17.44 36.54
N PRO A 25 -29.95 -18.69 37.05
CA PRO A 25 -28.80 -19.54 37.41
C PRO A 25 -28.90 -21.02 36.85
N PRO A 26 -28.34 -22.13 37.40
CA PRO A 26 -27.39 -22.94 36.61
C PRO A 26 -27.54 -24.50 36.58
N SER A 27 -26.84 -25.14 35.62
CA SER A 27 -26.46 -26.58 35.57
C SER A 27 -27.58 -27.62 35.36
N PRO A 28 -27.29 -28.93 35.07
CA PRO A 28 -26.01 -29.64 34.83
C PRO A 28 -26.03 -30.41 33.46
N ALA A 29 -25.22 -31.44 33.08
CA ALA A 29 -24.16 -32.24 33.74
C ALA A 29 -23.17 -32.91 32.74
N LYS A 30 -21.92 -33.14 33.20
CA LYS A 30 -21.03 -34.36 33.14
C LYS A 30 -21.09 -35.35 31.95
N GLY A 31 -19.97 -35.97 31.52
CA GLY A 31 -18.58 -35.98 32.06
C GLY A 31 -17.57 -36.65 31.08
N SER A 32 -16.24 -36.48 31.24
CA SER A 32 -15.30 -37.22 32.15
C SER A 32 -14.72 -38.52 31.54
N ALA A 33 -13.42 -38.87 31.57
CA ALA A 33 -12.15 -38.27 32.05
C ALA A 33 -10.98 -38.91 31.21
N LEU A 34 -9.65 -38.80 31.40
CA LEU A 34 -8.68 -38.35 32.45
C LEU A 34 -7.54 -37.53 31.75
N THR A 35 -6.60 -36.76 32.35
CA THR A 35 -6.05 -36.53 33.72
C THR A 35 -4.78 -37.35 34.10
N LEU A 36 -3.81 -36.66 34.77
CA LEU A 36 -2.45 -37.06 35.27
C LEU A 36 -1.27 -36.68 34.35
N LEU A 37 -0.16 -36.04 34.80
CA LEU A 37 0.34 -35.68 36.15
C LEU A 37 0.85 -34.22 36.27
N GLU A 38 0.93 -33.70 37.51
CA GLU A 38 1.62 -32.45 37.93
C GLU A 38 2.99 -32.75 38.60
N PRO A 39 3.79 -31.77 39.11
CA PRO A 39 3.54 -31.16 40.44
C PRO A 39 3.98 -29.68 40.70
N GLN A 40 3.14 -28.92 41.42
CA GLN A 40 3.36 -28.05 42.63
C GLN A 40 4.60 -27.10 42.73
N THR A 41 4.56 -25.90 43.36
CA THR A 41 4.04 -25.41 44.68
C THR A 41 3.81 -23.86 44.62
N ILE A 42 3.19 -23.06 45.53
CA ILE A 42 2.84 -23.06 46.99
C ILE A 42 4.02 -22.64 47.91
N GLU A 43 4.00 -21.61 48.79
CA GLU A 43 3.02 -20.60 49.29
C GLU A 43 3.79 -19.25 49.52
N ALA A 44 3.58 -18.21 50.37
CA ALA A 44 2.70 -17.75 51.48
C ALA A 44 2.89 -16.20 51.66
N VAL A 45 2.49 -15.53 52.76
CA VAL A 45 1.15 -14.92 53.01
C VAL A 45 1.18 -13.89 54.19
N GLN A 46 0.48 -12.74 54.07
CA GLN A 46 0.09 -11.76 55.16
C GLN A 46 1.26 -10.99 55.89
N ASP A 47 1.11 -9.91 56.70
CA ASP A 47 0.03 -8.97 57.16
C ASP A 47 0.71 -7.70 57.78
N ALA A 48 0.12 -6.58 58.29
CA ALA A 48 -1.26 -6.05 58.42
C ALA A 48 -1.30 -4.52 58.76
N VAL A 49 -2.33 -3.82 58.28
CA VAL A 49 -3.21 -2.78 58.92
C VAL A 49 -2.69 -1.64 59.86
N SER A 50 -3.11 -0.40 59.52
CA SER A 50 -3.39 0.83 60.31
C SER A 50 -2.31 1.58 61.13
N ASP A 51 -2.28 2.93 60.95
CA ASP A 51 -2.76 3.87 61.98
C ASP A 51 -3.13 5.26 61.39
N VAL A 52 -4.07 6.02 62.01
CA VAL A 52 -4.59 7.31 61.47
C VAL A 52 -4.96 8.34 62.57
N VAL A 53 -4.15 9.40 62.75
CA VAL A 53 -4.44 10.62 63.57
C VAL A 53 -3.70 11.83 62.95
N ILE A 54 -4.33 12.76 62.23
CA ILE A 54 -5.04 13.99 62.68
C ILE A 54 -4.13 15.13 63.23
N SER A 55 -3.62 15.95 62.30
CA SER A 55 -3.39 17.42 62.30
C SER A 55 -2.98 18.23 63.55
N ALA A 56 -1.83 18.94 63.42
CA ALA A 56 -1.56 20.35 63.81
C ALA A 56 -1.46 20.72 65.32
N PRO A 57 -0.84 21.88 65.73
CA PRO A 57 -0.42 23.06 64.95
C PRO A 57 1.09 23.39 64.90
N SER A 58 1.52 24.60 65.33
CA SER A 58 2.66 25.35 64.74
C SER A 58 3.28 26.43 65.66
N ILE A 59 4.05 27.41 65.10
CA ILE A 59 4.73 28.60 65.72
C ILE A 59 6.08 28.23 66.39
N SER A 60 7.26 28.87 66.19
CA SER A 60 7.78 29.96 65.30
C SER A 60 9.33 30.09 65.53
N ALA A 61 10.21 30.88 64.88
CA ALA A 61 10.24 31.85 63.75
C ALA A 61 11.72 32.17 63.37
N GLU A 62 11.94 33.18 62.51
CA GLU A 62 13.18 33.92 62.18
C GLU A 62 14.23 33.30 61.21
N GLU A 63 14.31 33.94 60.04
CA GLU A 63 15.35 33.92 58.98
C GLU A 63 16.63 34.71 59.43
N PRO A 64 17.79 34.75 58.71
CA PRO A 64 17.88 34.99 57.24
C PRO A 64 19.12 34.47 56.44
N GLN A 65 19.13 34.82 55.14
CA GLN A 65 20.26 35.04 54.19
C GLN A 65 20.68 33.95 53.16
N VAL A 66 20.20 34.20 51.91
CA VAL A 66 21.01 34.44 50.68
C VAL A 66 21.47 33.25 49.79
N GLN A 67 20.90 33.26 48.58
CA GLN A 67 21.42 32.84 47.25
C GLN A 67 21.81 31.37 46.98
N ALA A 68 20.88 30.66 46.35
CA ALA A 68 21.14 29.77 45.21
C ALA A 68 20.09 30.05 44.11
N THR A 69 20.43 29.83 42.84
CA THR A 69 19.60 30.21 41.67
C THR A 69 18.63 29.10 41.23
N PRO A 70 17.39 29.43 40.81
CA PRO A 70 16.46 28.45 40.23
C PRO A 70 16.88 28.02 38.81
N SER A 71 16.59 26.76 38.48
CA SER A 71 16.88 26.12 37.19
C SER A 71 15.96 26.60 36.05
N PRO A 72 16.37 26.50 34.77
CA PRO A 72 15.51 26.81 33.64
C PRO A 72 14.41 25.76 33.48
N THR A 73 13.14 26.17 33.60
CA THR A 73 12.00 25.36 33.20
C THR A 73 11.90 25.28 31.67
N THR A 74 11.62 24.10 31.14
CA THR A 74 11.45 23.84 29.70
C THR A 74 10.37 24.73 29.07
N PRO A 75 10.59 25.30 27.88
CA PRO A 75 9.56 26.04 27.16
C PRO A 75 8.48 25.08 26.65
N VAL A 76 7.22 25.38 26.96
CA VAL A 76 6.06 24.77 26.30
C VAL A 76 5.80 25.57 25.02
N SER A 77 5.71 24.89 23.87
CA SER A 77 5.39 25.54 22.59
C SER A 77 4.03 26.23 22.64
N PRO A 78 3.90 27.47 22.11
CA PRO A 78 2.61 28.15 22.08
C PRO A 78 1.66 27.47 21.07
N PRO A 79 0.34 27.39 21.37
CA PRO A 79 -0.63 27.02 20.35
C PRO A 79 -0.69 28.10 19.27
N ILE A 80 -0.77 27.69 18.01
CA ILE A 80 -0.91 28.61 16.87
C ILE A 80 -2.35 29.12 16.84
N THR A 81 -2.57 30.35 17.32
CA THR A 81 -3.88 31.02 17.29
C THR A 81 -4.07 31.80 15.98
N PRO A 82 -5.21 31.69 15.29
CA PRO A 82 -5.48 32.45 14.07
C PRO A 82 -5.89 33.90 14.39
N SER A 83 -4.94 34.74 14.80
CA SER A 83 -5.20 36.15 15.18
C SER A 83 -4.20 37.17 14.62
N SER A 84 -3.27 36.77 13.73
CA SER A 84 -2.15 37.61 13.26
C SER A 84 -2.37 38.23 11.87
N THR A 85 -3.63 38.41 11.43
CA THR A 85 -3.95 38.65 10.00
C THR A 85 -4.89 39.83 9.71
N VAL A 86 -5.25 40.64 10.72
CA VAL A 86 -5.97 41.92 10.52
C VAL A 86 -5.32 43.09 11.30
N SER A 87 -4.82 42.86 12.51
CA SER A 87 -4.17 43.89 13.35
C SER A 87 -2.97 44.58 12.69
N ASP A 88 -2.16 43.81 11.97
CA ASP A 88 -0.80 44.23 11.63
C ASP A 88 -0.77 45.07 10.35
N ILE A 89 -1.71 44.84 9.43
CA ILE A 89 -1.84 45.60 8.18
C ILE A 89 -2.21 47.07 8.45
N ALA A 90 -2.94 47.35 9.55
CA ALA A 90 -3.28 48.71 9.95
C ALA A 90 -2.07 49.50 10.53
N ASN A 91 -1.08 48.83 11.13
CA ASN A 91 0.03 49.47 11.83
C ASN A 91 1.23 49.82 10.93
N VAL A 92 1.42 49.14 9.80
CA VAL A 92 2.62 49.27 8.94
C VAL A 92 2.84 50.70 8.39
N PHE A 93 1.80 51.53 8.28
CA PHE A 93 1.92 52.91 7.77
C PHE A 93 2.34 53.96 8.81
N ALA A 94 2.46 53.62 10.10
CA ALA A 94 2.57 54.62 11.18
C ALA A 94 4.00 54.90 11.70
N THR A 95 5.00 54.05 11.43
CA THR A 95 6.24 54.02 12.25
C THR A 95 7.56 54.28 11.51
N THR A 96 7.64 55.31 10.68
CA THR A 96 8.93 55.92 10.25
C THR A 96 8.90 57.45 10.38
N GLY A 97 9.19 57.98 11.57
CA GLY A 97 9.16 59.42 11.86
C GLY A 97 9.97 59.81 13.09
N LEU A 98 11.16 60.40 12.86
CA LEU A 98 12.15 60.88 13.83
C LEU A 98 11.58 61.61 15.07
N LYS A 99 12.12 61.29 16.26
CA LYS A 99 12.04 62.16 17.45
C LYS A 99 13.12 63.25 17.38
N ASP A 100 12.75 64.51 17.60
CA ASP A 100 13.53 65.40 18.48
C ASP A 100 12.65 66.50 19.14
N LYS A 101 13.20 67.18 20.14
CA LYS A 101 12.45 67.90 21.20
C LYS A 101 11.99 69.33 20.81
N ASN A 102 10.83 69.79 21.31
CA ASN A 102 10.75 70.69 22.48
C ASN A 102 9.32 71.23 22.82
N GLU A 103 9.11 71.43 24.12
CA GLU A 103 8.34 72.45 24.87
C GLU A 103 7.03 73.13 24.34
N LEU A 104 6.06 73.19 25.27
CA LEU A 104 4.82 74.00 25.35
C LEU A 104 5.10 75.51 25.62
N PRO A 105 4.12 76.48 25.66
CA PRO A 105 2.66 76.38 25.44
C PRO A 105 1.98 77.53 24.60
N SER A 106 0.65 77.44 24.46
CA SER A 106 -0.37 78.49 24.72
C SER A 106 -1.07 79.30 23.59
N GLN A 107 -2.41 79.34 23.76
CA GLN A 107 -3.43 80.34 23.39
C GLN A 107 -3.71 80.73 21.92
N ASN A 108 -5.01 80.65 21.61
CA ASN A 108 -5.80 81.37 20.60
C ASN A 108 -5.16 81.64 19.23
N ASP A 109 -5.73 81.02 18.19
CA ASP A 109 -6.53 81.85 17.27
C ASP A 109 -7.70 81.08 16.63
N THR A 110 -8.71 81.81 16.16
CA THR A 110 -9.85 81.26 15.42
C THR A 110 -9.64 81.31 13.91
N CYS A 111 -10.22 80.35 13.18
CA CYS A 111 -10.34 80.30 11.71
C CYS A 111 -9.09 79.89 10.91
N VAL A 112 -8.91 78.57 10.77
CA VAL A 112 -8.53 77.96 9.48
C VAL A 112 -9.56 76.87 9.16
N ARG A 113 -10.38 77.06 8.12
CA ARG A 113 -11.47 76.15 7.74
C ARG A 113 -11.10 75.37 6.47
N SER A 114 -11.38 74.06 6.49
CA SER A 114 -11.73 73.21 5.33
C SER A 114 -11.12 73.56 3.95
N GLN A 115 -10.04 72.87 3.56
CA GLN A 115 -9.59 72.77 2.16
C GLN A 115 -9.75 71.39 1.51
N GLY A 116 -10.20 70.36 2.26
CA GLY A 116 -10.48 69.02 1.72
C GLY A 116 -11.70 68.31 2.30
N ILE A 117 -12.45 68.92 3.22
CA ILE A 117 -13.75 68.45 3.70
C ILE A 117 -14.85 69.16 2.91
N ASP A 118 -15.90 68.44 2.50
CA ASP A 118 -17.13 69.05 1.99
C ASP A 118 -17.73 70.01 3.03
N GLN A 119 -17.75 71.30 2.69
CA GLN A 119 -18.29 72.38 3.51
C GLN A 119 -19.73 72.09 3.97
N MET A 120 -20.53 71.43 3.14
CA MET A 120 -21.93 71.13 3.40
C MET A 120 -22.09 69.98 4.41
N ALA A 121 -21.28 68.93 4.30
CA ALA A 121 -21.20 67.85 5.28
C ALA A 121 -20.65 68.32 6.64
N TYR A 122 -19.61 69.16 6.64
CA TYR A 122 -19.06 69.72 7.88
C TYR A 122 -20.09 70.60 8.61
N GLU A 123 -20.82 71.45 7.88
CA GLU A 123 -21.89 72.25 8.45
C GLU A 123 -23.08 71.40 8.94
N ALA A 124 -23.36 70.24 8.34
CA ALA A 124 -24.37 69.31 8.86
C ALA A 124 -23.90 68.68 10.19
N ALA A 125 -22.62 68.30 10.27
CA ALA A 125 -22.01 67.75 11.49
C ALA A 125 -21.99 68.77 12.65
N GLU A 126 -21.66 70.04 12.37
CA GLU A 126 -21.76 71.15 13.35
C GLU A 126 -23.22 71.42 13.79
N LYS A 127 -24.21 71.16 12.92
CA LYS A 127 -25.66 71.30 13.24
C LYS A 127 -26.25 70.08 13.97
N GLY A 128 -25.46 69.03 14.20
CA GLY A 128 -25.86 67.87 15.01
C GLY A 128 -26.16 66.58 14.24
N ASP A 129 -26.09 66.55 12.91
CA ASP A 129 -26.40 65.35 12.12
C ASP A 129 -25.40 64.21 12.43
N PRO A 130 -25.81 63.08 13.06
CA PRO A 130 -24.90 62.01 13.44
C PRO A 130 -24.33 61.24 12.23
N THR A 131 -25.06 61.17 11.11
CA THR A 131 -24.54 60.58 9.87
C THR A 131 -23.46 61.47 9.25
N ALA A 132 -23.60 62.79 9.34
CA ALA A 132 -22.54 63.71 8.95
C ALA A 132 -21.34 63.63 9.91
N GLN A 133 -21.57 63.59 11.23
CA GLN A 133 -20.51 63.47 12.24
C GLN A 133 -19.68 62.19 12.06
N ASN A 134 -20.33 61.04 11.81
CA ASN A 134 -19.64 59.80 11.44
C ASN A 134 -18.75 59.96 10.20
N LYS A 135 -19.25 60.61 9.13
CA LYS A 135 -18.46 60.85 7.92
C LYS A 135 -17.26 61.75 8.19
N ILE A 136 -17.41 62.80 8.99
CA ILE A 136 -16.27 63.65 9.39
C ILE A 136 -15.26 62.83 10.22
N GLY A 137 -15.73 61.98 11.13
CA GLY A 137 -14.88 61.02 11.86
C GLY A 137 -14.09 60.10 10.92
N ASP A 138 -14.75 59.49 9.93
CA ASP A 138 -14.11 58.63 8.92
C ASP A 138 -13.02 59.41 8.13
N LEU A 139 -13.26 60.67 7.73
CA LEU A 139 -12.26 61.50 7.04
C LEU A 139 -11.00 61.72 7.89
N TYR A 140 -11.14 62.01 9.19
CA TYR A 140 -10.02 62.19 10.10
C TYR A 140 -9.34 60.86 10.46
N ARG A 141 -10.08 59.76 10.63
CA ARG A 141 -9.53 58.42 10.93
C ARG A 141 -8.63 57.88 9.81
N PHE A 142 -8.99 58.13 8.55
CA PHE A 142 -8.29 57.61 7.37
C PHE A 142 -7.46 58.67 6.61
N GLY A 143 -7.38 59.90 7.11
CA GLY A 143 -6.60 60.99 6.48
C GLY A 143 -7.11 61.40 5.09
N HIS A 144 -8.42 61.30 4.86
CA HIS A 144 -9.03 61.59 3.56
C HIS A 144 -9.36 63.08 3.45
N GLY A 145 -8.54 63.84 2.72
CA GLY A 145 -8.72 65.30 2.53
C GLY A 145 -8.29 66.15 3.74
N VAL A 146 -7.84 65.52 4.83
CA VAL A 146 -7.28 66.12 6.03
C VAL A 146 -6.10 65.26 6.53
N PRO A 147 -5.19 65.80 7.36
CA PRO A 147 -4.22 64.97 8.07
C PRO A 147 -4.92 63.90 8.91
N GLN A 148 -4.32 62.71 9.02
CA GLN A 148 -4.85 61.63 9.85
C GLN A 148 -4.78 62.02 11.33
N ASP A 149 -5.91 61.96 12.02
CA ASP A 149 -6.06 62.38 13.41
C ASP A 149 -7.17 61.56 14.09
N CYS A 150 -6.78 60.47 14.77
CA CYS A 150 -7.74 59.61 15.48
C CYS A 150 -8.31 60.28 16.75
N THR A 151 -7.63 61.28 17.32
CA THR A 151 -8.15 62.09 18.43
C THR A 151 -9.32 62.97 17.98
N THR A 152 -9.18 63.70 16.87
CA THR A 152 -10.29 64.47 16.28
C THR A 152 -11.38 63.54 15.75
N ALA A 153 -11.04 62.37 15.21
CA ALA A 153 -12.03 61.37 14.81
C ALA A 153 -12.88 60.89 16.01
N MET A 154 -12.26 60.58 17.16
CA MET A 154 -12.95 60.21 18.40
C MET A 154 -13.98 61.25 18.83
N ASP A 155 -13.60 62.54 18.82
CA ASP A 155 -14.51 63.64 19.16
C ASP A 155 -15.71 63.77 18.21
N TRP A 156 -15.61 63.29 16.97
CA TRP A 156 -16.73 63.28 16.03
C TRP A 156 -17.59 62.01 16.15
N TYR A 157 -16.98 60.83 16.26
CA TYR A 157 -17.72 59.59 16.48
C TYR A 157 -18.46 59.59 17.83
N ARG A 158 -17.88 60.17 18.88
CA ARG A 158 -18.54 60.30 20.20
C ARG A 158 -19.83 61.12 20.13
N LYS A 159 -19.83 62.25 19.43
CA LYS A 159 -21.02 63.08 19.22
C LYS A 159 -22.14 62.34 18.48
N ALA A 160 -21.79 61.41 17.57
CA ALA A 160 -22.77 60.54 16.92
C ALA A 160 -23.24 59.42 17.88
N ALA A 161 -22.31 58.76 18.57
CA ALA A 161 -22.57 57.64 19.47
C ALA A 161 -23.49 58.01 20.65
N GLU A 162 -23.27 59.20 21.24
CA GLU A 162 -24.07 59.77 22.33
C GLU A 162 -25.50 60.14 21.90
N GLN A 163 -25.74 60.36 20.60
CA GLN A 163 -27.07 60.55 20.02
C GLN A 163 -27.79 59.23 19.70
N GLY A 164 -27.17 58.08 19.97
CA GLY A 164 -27.72 56.75 19.66
C GLY A 164 -27.31 56.19 18.30
N ASP A 165 -26.39 56.83 17.56
CA ASP A 165 -25.95 56.33 16.27
C ASP A 165 -25.09 55.07 16.41
N VAL A 166 -25.58 53.97 15.84
CA VAL A 166 -25.02 52.62 15.90
C VAL A 166 -23.62 52.53 15.28
N ARG A 167 -23.36 53.26 14.18
CA ARG A 167 -22.05 53.30 13.52
C ARG A 167 -21.07 54.19 14.30
N GLY A 168 -21.57 55.22 14.96
CA GLY A 168 -20.80 56.03 15.91
C GLY A 168 -20.37 55.19 17.11
N GLN A 169 -21.28 54.41 17.69
CA GLN A 169 -21.01 53.51 18.82
C GLN A 169 -19.96 52.45 18.46
N TRP A 170 -20.10 51.81 17.28
CA TRP A 170 -19.10 50.89 16.72
C TRP A 170 -17.72 51.55 16.52
N ASN A 171 -17.68 52.73 15.92
CA ASN A 171 -16.41 53.44 15.68
C ASN A 171 -15.75 53.89 16.99
N VAL A 172 -16.50 54.38 17.98
CA VAL A 172 -15.97 54.70 19.32
C VAL A 172 -15.39 53.46 19.99
N ALA A 173 -16.05 52.30 19.87
CA ALA A 173 -15.55 51.04 20.41
C ALA A 173 -14.23 50.62 19.76
N GLN A 174 -14.15 50.62 18.41
CA GLN A 174 -12.90 50.31 17.69
C GLN A 174 -11.74 51.23 18.05
N LEU A 175 -11.96 52.52 18.34
CA LEU A 175 -10.87 53.40 18.74
C LEU A 175 -10.27 53.00 20.11
N TYR A 176 -11.11 52.52 21.05
CA TYR A 176 -10.65 51.98 22.33
C TYR A 176 -10.01 50.58 22.22
N ASP A 177 -10.52 49.74 21.32
CA ASP A 177 -10.08 48.36 21.09
C ASP A 177 -8.71 48.29 20.41
N TYR A 178 -8.46 49.17 19.43
CA TYR A 178 -7.19 49.26 18.68
C TYR A 178 -6.25 50.37 19.18
N ALA A 179 -6.57 51.02 20.33
CA ALA A 179 -5.81 52.14 20.90
C ALA A 179 -5.53 53.32 19.93
N LEU A 180 -6.50 53.60 19.05
CA LEU A 180 -6.35 54.58 17.97
C LEU A 180 -6.70 55.99 18.47
N GLY A 181 -5.69 56.75 18.88
CA GLY A 181 -5.84 58.11 19.41
C GLY A 181 -6.36 58.18 20.86
N VAL A 182 -6.74 57.05 21.44
CA VAL A 182 -7.07 56.89 22.86
C VAL A 182 -6.28 55.72 23.47
N PRO A 183 -6.07 55.68 24.79
CA PRO A 183 -5.50 54.50 25.44
C PRO A 183 -6.34 53.25 25.20
N LEU A 184 -5.68 52.09 25.14
CA LEU A 184 -6.32 50.77 25.05
C LEU A 184 -7.26 50.56 26.24
N ASP A 185 -8.55 50.33 25.97
CA ASP A 185 -9.55 50.07 27.02
C ASP A 185 -10.65 49.11 26.51
N TYR A 186 -10.41 47.81 26.68
CA TYR A 186 -11.36 46.76 26.30
C TYR A 186 -12.69 46.81 27.07
N ALA A 187 -12.72 47.41 28.28
CA ALA A 187 -13.96 47.54 29.04
C ALA A 187 -14.87 48.62 28.44
N LEU A 188 -14.30 49.78 28.07
CA LEU A 188 -15.02 50.80 27.33
C LEU A 188 -15.36 50.34 25.90
N ALA A 189 -14.47 49.61 25.22
CA ALA A 189 -14.77 49.01 23.92
C ALA A 189 -15.99 48.08 24.02
N MET A 190 -15.99 47.13 24.97
CA MET A 190 -17.12 46.23 25.24
C MET A 190 -18.42 47.00 25.54
N GLU A 191 -18.37 48.04 26.37
CA GLU A 191 -19.54 48.89 26.64
C GLU A 191 -20.11 49.54 25.37
N TRP A 192 -19.28 50.03 24.46
CA TRP A 192 -19.71 50.68 23.22
C TRP A 192 -20.14 49.68 22.14
N TYR A 193 -19.48 48.52 22.05
CA TYR A 193 -19.95 47.40 21.23
C TYR A 193 -21.32 46.90 21.69
N GLN A 194 -21.55 46.73 23.00
CA GLN A 194 -22.86 46.30 23.53
C GLN A 194 -23.98 47.27 23.17
N LYS A 195 -23.72 48.59 23.18
CA LYS A 195 -24.70 49.62 22.74
C LYS A 195 -25.06 49.47 21.26
N ALA A 196 -24.08 49.22 20.38
CA ALA A 196 -24.31 48.97 18.96
C ALA A 196 -24.98 47.61 18.69
N ALA A 197 -24.54 46.54 19.37
CA ALA A 197 -25.07 45.19 19.25
C ALA A 197 -26.53 45.06 19.74
N ALA A 198 -26.93 45.88 20.72
CA ALA A 198 -28.32 45.99 21.19
C ALA A 198 -29.27 46.58 20.11
N HIS A 199 -28.74 47.27 19.10
CA HIS A 199 -29.47 47.70 17.91
C HIS A 199 -29.39 46.68 16.76
N GLY A 200 -28.86 45.48 17.03
CA GLY A 200 -28.73 44.40 16.05
C GLY A 200 -27.45 44.43 15.21
N TYR A 201 -26.51 45.35 15.44
CA TYR A 201 -25.39 45.54 14.50
C TYR A 201 -24.42 44.35 14.46
N ALA A 202 -24.45 43.56 13.38
CA ALA A 202 -23.69 42.32 13.24
C ALA A 202 -22.16 42.46 13.46
N PRO A 203 -21.46 43.51 12.97
CA PRO A 203 -20.04 43.70 13.30
C PRO A 203 -19.79 43.89 14.80
N ALA A 204 -20.66 44.63 15.50
CA ALA A 204 -20.56 44.79 16.96
C ALA A 204 -20.86 43.49 17.71
N GLN A 205 -21.72 42.63 17.18
CA GLN A 205 -21.92 41.28 17.74
C GLN A 205 -20.69 40.40 17.51
N CYS A 206 -20.07 40.47 16.33
CA CYS A 206 -18.81 39.77 16.03
C CYS A 206 -17.68 40.19 16.98
N ALA A 207 -17.40 41.48 17.13
CA ALA A 207 -16.33 41.98 18.00
C ALA A 207 -16.54 41.65 19.49
N ILE A 208 -17.79 41.55 19.97
CA ILE A 208 -18.06 41.01 21.32
C ILE A 208 -17.64 39.54 21.39
N GLY A 209 -17.93 38.75 20.35
CA GLY A 209 -17.43 37.39 20.18
C GLY A 209 -15.90 37.32 20.23
N ASP A 210 -15.21 38.22 19.53
CA ASP A 210 -13.74 38.28 19.48
C ASP A 210 -13.12 38.61 20.84
N LEU A 211 -13.65 39.62 21.56
CA LEU A 211 -13.20 39.96 22.91
C LEU A 211 -13.35 38.76 23.87
N HIS A 212 -14.43 37.99 23.74
CA HIS A 212 -14.64 36.76 24.51
C HIS A 212 -13.71 35.61 24.06
N ALA A 213 -13.47 35.43 22.76
CA ALA A 213 -12.55 34.41 22.22
C ALA A 213 -11.08 34.65 22.62
N ASN A 214 -10.67 35.91 22.71
CA ASN A 214 -9.30 36.31 23.03
C ASN A 214 -9.07 36.62 24.52
N GLY A 215 -10.12 36.70 25.35
CA GLY A 215 -10.02 37.12 26.75
C GLY A 215 -9.60 38.59 26.93
N GLN A 216 -9.88 39.45 25.96
CA GLN A 216 -9.43 40.84 25.95
C GLN A 216 -10.26 41.67 26.93
N GLY A 217 -9.67 41.99 28.09
CA GLY A 217 -10.36 42.65 29.21
C GLY A 217 -11.29 41.73 30.01
N LEU A 218 -11.26 40.42 29.75
CA LEU A 218 -12.22 39.42 30.21
C LEU A 218 -11.49 38.13 30.64
N THR A 219 -12.21 37.16 31.20
CA THR A 219 -11.78 35.76 31.09
C THR A 219 -12.16 35.22 29.73
N GLN A 220 -11.26 34.49 29.06
CA GLN A 220 -11.54 33.82 27.79
C GLN A 220 -12.74 32.87 27.92
N ASP A 221 -13.68 32.96 26.98
CA ASP A 221 -14.92 32.17 26.97
C ASP A 221 -15.41 31.92 25.52
N TYR A 222 -15.02 30.79 24.96
CA TYR A 222 -15.46 30.35 23.64
C TYR A 222 -16.96 30.02 23.57
N ALA A 223 -17.62 29.65 24.68
CA ALA A 223 -19.04 29.35 24.68
C ALA A 223 -19.88 30.63 24.54
N THR A 224 -19.52 31.68 25.28
CA THR A 224 -20.15 33.01 25.09
C THR A 224 -19.76 33.61 23.74
N SER A 225 -18.53 33.40 23.26
CA SER A 225 -18.09 33.85 21.94
C SER A 225 -18.94 33.26 20.80
N MET A 226 -19.12 31.94 20.77
CA MET A 226 -19.99 31.24 19.81
C MET A 226 -21.42 31.80 19.78
N VAL A 227 -22.00 32.12 20.95
CA VAL A 227 -23.34 32.74 21.08
C VAL A 227 -23.40 34.16 20.50
N TRP A 228 -22.29 34.87 20.38
CA TRP A 228 -22.23 36.19 19.75
C TRP A 228 -21.97 36.11 18.24
N TYR A 229 -21.09 35.22 17.79
CA TYR A 229 -20.91 34.96 16.35
C TYR A 229 -22.20 34.44 15.71
N LEU A 230 -22.94 33.54 16.36
CA LEU A 230 -24.21 33.02 15.83
C LEU A 230 -25.25 34.14 15.56
N LYS A 231 -25.33 35.18 16.39
CA LYS A 231 -26.22 36.34 16.17
C LYS A 231 -25.81 37.21 14.98
N ALA A 232 -24.51 37.27 14.68
CA ALA A 232 -23.99 37.94 13.50
C ALA A 232 -24.21 37.09 12.24
N ALA A 233 -24.04 35.76 12.35
CA ALA A 233 -24.31 34.79 11.29
C ALA A 233 -25.81 34.69 10.94
N GLU A 234 -26.73 34.85 11.91
CA GLU A 234 -28.18 35.02 11.67
C GLU A 234 -28.51 36.20 10.74
N GLN A 235 -27.56 37.11 10.52
CA GLN A 235 -27.66 38.27 9.62
C GLN A 235 -26.76 38.14 8.38
N HIS A 236 -26.26 36.92 8.09
CA HIS A 236 -25.37 36.61 6.97
C HIS A 236 -24.05 37.40 7.00
N TYR A 237 -23.52 37.67 8.21
CA TYR A 237 -22.21 38.30 8.37
C TYR A 237 -21.08 37.27 8.20
N ALA A 238 -20.59 37.16 6.97
CA ALA A 238 -19.67 36.10 6.55
C ALA A 238 -18.38 35.94 7.38
N GLU A 239 -17.88 37.02 7.99
CA GLU A 239 -16.72 36.97 8.90
C GLU A 239 -17.05 36.20 10.20
N ALA A 240 -18.27 36.35 10.74
CA ALA A 240 -18.72 35.53 11.87
C ALA A 240 -19.04 34.08 11.45
N GLU A 241 -19.55 33.86 10.23
CA GLU A 241 -19.75 32.50 9.70
C GLU A 241 -18.40 31.77 9.52
N PHE A 242 -17.38 32.47 9.02
CA PHE A 242 -16.00 31.98 8.97
C PHE A 242 -15.44 31.65 10.35
N LEU A 243 -15.64 32.53 11.34
CA LEU A 243 -15.17 32.31 12.73
C LEU A 243 -15.86 31.11 13.38
N ILE A 244 -17.17 30.90 13.16
CA ILE A 244 -17.87 29.68 13.59
C ILE A 244 -17.24 28.44 12.94
N GLY A 245 -16.92 28.50 11.64
CA GLY A 245 -16.22 27.43 10.93
C GLY A 245 -14.87 27.07 11.54
N THR A 246 -14.04 28.08 11.86
CA THR A 246 -12.74 27.81 12.52
C THR A 246 -12.89 27.30 13.96
N MET A 247 -13.93 27.70 14.70
CA MET A 247 -14.21 27.16 16.03
C MET A 247 -14.59 25.67 15.99
N TYR A 248 -15.42 25.25 15.03
CA TYR A 248 -15.73 23.83 14.81
C TYR A 248 -14.52 23.02 14.33
N GLN A 249 -13.64 23.60 13.51
CA GLN A 249 -12.40 22.94 13.08
C GLN A 249 -11.42 22.71 14.25
N HIS A 250 -11.29 23.66 15.17
CA HIS A 250 -10.30 23.62 16.26
C HIS A 250 -10.86 23.13 17.61
N GLY A 251 -12.15 22.80 17.70
CA GLY A 251 -12.79 22.36 18.94
C GLY A 251 -12.90 23.46 20.00
N GLN A 252 -13.08 24.72 19.58
CA GLN A 252 -13.11 25.88 20.47
C GLN A 252 -14.53 26.12 20.99
N GLY A 253 -14.80 25.71 22.23
CA GLY A 253 -16.12 25.84 22.88
C GLY A 253 -17.18 24.84 22.39
N VAL A 254 -16.89 24.12 21.32
CA VAL A 254 -17.66 23.00 20.74
C VAL A 254 -16.73 21.80 20.51
N PRO A 255 -17.22 20.56 20.36
CA PRO A 255 -16.40 19.46 19.86
C PRO A 255 -15.86 19.75 18.46
N VAL A 256 -14.75 19.11 18.07
CA VAL A 256 -14.26 19.16 16.69
C VAL A 256 -15.29 18.51 15.76
N ASP A 257 -15.74 19.25 14.75
CA ASP A 257 -16.64 18.78 13.69
C ASP A 257 -16.28 19.47 12.37
N GLU A 258 -15.50 18.74 11.56
CA GLU A 258 -14.92 19.23 10.31
C GLU A 258 -15.97 19.31 9.19
N ALA A 259 -17.05 18.53 9.26
CA ALA A 259 -18.16 18.59 8.32
C ALA A 259 -19.03 19.83 8.59
N THR A 260 -19.36 20.10 9.86
CA THR A 260 -20.03 21.34 10.25
C THR A 260 -19.15 22.56 9.97
N ALA A 261 -17.82 22.48 10.19
CA ALA A 261 -16.88 23.53 9.79
C ALA A 261 -16.96 23.83 8.27
N LEU A 262 -17.00 22.79 7.43
CA LEU A 262 -17.15 22.94 5.98
C LEU A 262 -18.47 23.63 5.61
N GLU A 263 -19.60 23.31 6.24
CA GLU A 263 -20.84 24.03 5.99
C GLU A 263 -20.73 25.53 6.29
N TRP A 264 -20.08 25.90 7.39
CA TRP A 264 -19.90 27.29 7.77
C TRP A 264 -18.93 28.05 6.86
N PHE A 265 -17.87 27.40 6.37
CA PHE A 265 -17.02 27.97 5.33
C PHE A 265 -17.76 28.17 4.01
N ASN A 266 -18.67 27.27 3.61
CA ASN A 266 -19.52 27.47 2.42
C ASN A 266 -20.49 28.66 2.62
N LYS A 267 -21.17 28.76 3.77
CA LYS A 267 -22.07 29.90 4.07
C LYS A 267 -21.32 31.24 4.00
N ALA A 268 -20.12 31.31 4.58
CA ALA A 268 -19.26 32.48 4.47
C ALA A 268 -18.92 32.82 3.00
N ILE A 269 -18.53 31.83 2.18
CA ILE A 269 -18.23 32.03 0.75
C ILE A 269 -19.46 32.53 -0.03
N GLU A 270 -20.67 32.06 0.31
CA GLU A 270 -21.92 32.50 -0.33
C GLU A 270 -22.33 33.93 0.07
N HIS A 271 -22.11 34.33 1.33
CA HIS A 271 -22.57 35.63 1.84
C HIS A 271 -21.55 36.77 1.75
N GLY A 272 -20.24 36.49 1.76
CA GLY A 272 -19.22 37.55 1.70
C GLY A 272 -17.77 37.06 1.75
N ASN A 273 -16.93 37.59 0.87
CA ASN A 273 -15.55 37.17 0.79
C ASN A 273 -14.71 37.65 1.99
N VAL A 274 -14.17 36.71 2.77
CA VAL A 274 -13.32 36.96 3.94
C VAL A 274 -11.84 36.86 3.56
N GLY A 275 -11.38 37.67 2.59
CA GLY A 275 -9.97 37.73 2.15
C GLY A 275 -9.39 36.38 1.69
N GLY A 276 -10.21 35.56 1.04
CA GLY A 276 -9.86 34.21 0.60
C GLY A 276 -9.62 33.19 1.71
N TRP A 277 -9.85 33.52 2.98
CA TRP A 277 -9.62 32.60 4.10
C TRP A 277 -10.64 31.46 4.13
N SER A 278 -11.92 31.74 3.87
CA SER A 278 -12.95 30.71 3.78
C SER A 278 -12.62 29.70 2.67
N GLU A 279 -12.20 30.17 1.49
CA GLU A 279 -11.72 29.32 0.39
C GLU A 279 -10.41 28.57 0.73
N TYR A 280 -9.50 29.18 1.49
CA TYR A 280 -8.27 28.51 1.95
C TYR A 280 -8.60 27.33 2.87
N PHE A 281 -9.45 27.56 3.88
CA PHE A 281 -9.81 26.52 4.85
C PHE A 281 -10.72 25.44 4.23
N HIS A 282 -11.62 25.80 3.31
CA HIS A 282 -12.36 24.84 2.48
C HIS A 282 -11.42 23.92 1.69
N GLY A 283 -10.43 24.50 0.99
CA GLY A 283 -9.39 23.74 0.29
C GLY A 283 -8.51 22.90 1.23
N TYR A 284 -8.24 23.38 2.45
CA TYR A 284 -7.47 22.66 3.48
C TYR A 284 -8.18 21.38 3.94
N LEU A 285 -9.50 21.42 4.10
CA LEU A 285 -10.29 20.24 4.47
C LEU A 285 -10.21 19.14 3.41
N TYR A 286 -10.37 19.49 2.12
CA TYR A 286 -10.19 18.54 1.00
C TYR A 286 -8.73 18.05 0.84
N TYR A 287 -7.73 18.90 1.11
CA TYR A 287 -6.30 18.55 1.00
C TYR A 287 -5.90 17.44 1.97
N TRP A 288 -6.51 17.40 3.16
CA TRP A 288 -6.20 16.42 4.21
C TRP A 288 -7.22 15.28 4.30
N GLY A 289 -8.47 15.49 3.89
CA GLY A 289 -9.57 14.53 4.10
C GLY A 289 -10.29 14.72 5.43
N LEU A 290 -10.48 15.99 5.83
CA LEU A 290 -11.03 16.39 7.12
C LEU A 290 -12.51 16.74 6.95
N GLY A 291 -13.40 15.97 7.56
CA GLY A 291 -14.86 16.07 7.35
C GLY A 291 -15.37 15.67 5.94
N VAL A 292 -14.48 15.43 4.98
CA VAL A 292 -14.78 15.05 3.59
C VAL A 292 -13.77 14.05 3.03
N THR A 293 -14.14 13.34 1.97
CA THR A 293 -13.21 12.53 1.18
C THR A 293 -12.08 13.40 0.64
N LYS A 294 -10.83 12.96 0.87
CA LYS A 294 -9.62 13.66 0.45
C LYS A 294 -9.54 13.77 -1.08
N ASP A 295 -9.60 14.99 -1.61
CA ASP A 295 -9.48 15.27 -3.04
C ASP A 295 -8.50 16.42 -3.27
N MET A 296 -7.36 16.09 -3.91
CA MET A 296 -6.30 17.06 -4.18
C MET A 296 -6.61 17.98 -5.37
N THR A 297 -7.50 17.61 -6.28
CA THR A 297 -7.94 18.47 -7.39
C THR A 297 -8.93 19.52 -6.91
N ILE A 298 -9.90 19.13 -6.08
CA ILE A 298 -10.83 20.07 -5.42
C ILE A 298 -10.05 21.00 -4.48
N ALA A 299 -9.09 20.47 -3.70
CA ALA A 299 -8.21 21.30 -2.88
C ALA A 299 -7.42 22.32 -3.72
N TYR A 300 -6.84 21.91 -4.86
CA TYR A 300 -6.14 22.82 -5.78
C TYR A 300 -7.05 23.93 -6.30
N GLU A 301 -8.30 23.62 -6.70
CA GLU A 301 -9.25 24.64 -7.15
C GLU A 301 -9.58 25.67 -6.06
N TRP A 302 -9.76 25.24 -4.82
CA TRP A 302 -10.05 26.14 -3.69
C TRP A 302 -8.84 26.97 -3.27
N PHE A 303 -7.65 26.39 -3.21
CA PHE A 303 -6.43 27.17 -3.03
C PHE A 303 -6.22 28.16 -4.18
N LEU A 304 -6.52 27.81 -5.43
CA LEU A 304 -6.43 28.74 -6.57
C LEU A 304 -7.44 29.89 -6.46
N LYS A 305 -8.70 29.62 -6.06
CA LYS A 305 -9.70 30.67 -5.78
C LYS A 305 -9.21 31.63 -4.69
N SER A 306 -8.66 31.10 -3.60
CA SER A 306 -8.08 31.84 -2.48
C SER A 306 -6.85 32.68 -2.89
N ALA A 307 -5.91 32.07 -3.64
CA ALA A 307 -4.69 32.71 -4.14
C ALA A 307 -4.97 33.85 -5.14
N ASN A 308 -6.04 33.76 -5.92
CA ASN A 308 -6.49 34.84 -6.82
C ASN A 308 -7.04 36.07 -6.07
N GLN A 309 -7.05 36.04 -4.74
CA GLN A 309 -7.50 37.12 -3.84
C GLN A 309 -6.35 37.59 -2.92
N ASP A 310 -5.10 37.30 -3.31
CA ASP A 310 -3.87 37.59 -2.56
C ASP A 310 -3.75 36.90 -1.18
N ASN A 311 -4.48 35.81 -0.95
CA ASN A 311 -4.34 34.99 0.26
C ASN A 311 -2.96 34.28 0.28
N ILE A 312 -2.03 34.83 1.06
CA ILE A 312 -0.60 34.44 1.06
C ILE A 312 -0.38 32.95 1.41
N PRO A 313 -1.08 32.33 2.39
CA PRO A 313 -0.97 30.89 2.66
C PRO A 313 -1.28 29.98 1.46
N ALA A 314 -2.18 30.39 0.56
CA ALA A 314 -2.56 29.60 -0.62
C ALA A 314 -1.42 29.47 -1.64
N TYR A 315 -0.56 30.49 -1.77
CA TYR A 315 0.59 30.48 -2.68
C TYR A 315 1.54 29.29 -2.43
N ASN A 316 1.86 29.01 -1.16
CA ASN A 316 2.68 27.85 -0.80
C ASN A 316 1.99 26.53 -1.16
N LYS A 317 0.69 26.37 -0.85
CA LYS A 317 -0.03 25.13 -1.13
C LYS A 317 -0.04 24.82 -2.63
N ILE A 318 -0.29 25.81 -3.47
CA ILE A 318 -0.22 25.65 -4.94
C ILE A 318 1.22 25.35 -5.40
N GLY A 319 2.22 26.04 -4.84
CA GLY A 319 3.64 25.78 -5.12
C GLY A 319 4.03 24.32 -4.84
N ASN A 320 3.71 23.82 -3.65
CA ASN A 320 3.94 22.44 -3.22
C ASN A 320 3.24 21.44 -4.15
N MET A 321 1.99 21.72 -4.56
CA MET A 321 1.21 20.84 -5.43
C MET A 321 1.81 20.74 -6.84
N TYR A 322 2.31 21.84 -7.41
CA TYR A 322 3.07 21.82 -8.67
C TYR A 322 4.45 21.17 -8.53
N TYR A 323 5.14 21.33 -7.39
CA TYR A 323 6.41 20.67 -7.09
C TYR A 323 6.24 19.15 -6.99
N GLN A 324 5.17 18.68 -6.34
CA GLN A 324 4.87 17.25 -6.14
C GLN A 324 4.13 16.61 -7.34
N GLY A 325 3.49 17.41 -8.20
CA GLY A 325 2.62 16.91 -9.27
C GLY A 325 1.27 16.36 -8.78
N VAL A 326 0.84 16.75 -7.58
CA VAL A 326 -0.33 16.20 -6.89
C VAL A 326 -1.47 17.21 -6.88
N GLY A 327 -2.65 16.81 -7.38
CA GLY A 327 -3.82 17.69 -7.52
C GLY A 327 -3.77 18.65 -8.73
N VAL A 328 -2.68 18.61 -9.49
CA VAL A 328 -2.48 19.39 -10.72
C VAL A 328 -2.37 18.47 -11.95
N PRO A 329 -2.59 18.95 -13.19
CA PRO A 329 -2.60 18.08 -14.38
C PRO A 329 -1.26 17.38 -14.70
N GLN A 330 -0.14 17.94 -14.23
CA GLN A 330 1.21 17.36 -14.31
C GLN A 330 2.14 18.08 -13.32
N GLN A 331 3.23 17.44 -12.92
CA GLN A 331 4.33 18.07 -12.20
C GLN A 331 4.94 19.20 -13.04
N ASP A 332 5.22 20.35 -12.41
CA ASP A 332 5.73 21.54 -13.11
C ASP A 332 6.55 22.42 -12.14
N TYR A 333 7.85 22.16 -12.06
CA TYR A 333 8.77 22.95 -11.23
C TYR A 333 8.85 24.43 -11.64
N THR A 334 8.52 24.79 -12.89
CA THR A 334 8.50 26.20 -13.30
C THR A 334 7.33 26.93 -12.65
N LYS A 335 6.12 26.34 -12.69
CA LYS A 335 4.95 26.88 -11.99
C LYS A 335 5.10 26.84 -10.47
N ALA A 336 5.75 25.80 -9.92
CA ALA A 336 6.07 25.76 -8.49
C ALA A 336 6.90 26.99 -8.09
N MET A 337 7.99 27.26 -8.82
CA MET A 337 8.84 28.44 -8.63
C MET A 337 8.05 29.76 -8.78
N GLU A 338 7.17 29.88 -9.78
CA GLU A 338 6.31 31.07 -9.96
C GLU A 338 5.39 31.35 -8.77
N TRP A 339 4.79 30.32 -8.16
CA TRP A 339 3.90 30.50 -7.00
C TRP A 339 4.66 30.72 -5.70
N LEU A 340 5.75 29.98 -5.47
CA LEU A 340 6.63 30.19 -4.30
C LEU A 340 7.24 31.60 -4.31
N LEU A 341 7.66 32.12 -5.48
CA LEU A 341 8.19 33.49 -5.59
C LEU A 341 7.19 34.57 -5.16
N LYS A 342 5.88 34.36 -5.35
CA LYS A 342 4.84 35.26 -4.82
C LYS A 342 4.83 35.24 -3.29
N GLY A 343 4.73 34.07 -2.66
CA GLY A 343 4.78 33.94 -1.20
C GLY A 343 6.07 34.51 -0.58
N ALA A 344 7.22 34.21 -1.20
CA ALA A 344 8.54 34.69 -0.77
C ALA A 344 8.76 36.21 -0.99
N SER A 345 8.00 36.84 -1.91
CA SER A 345 7.95 38.31 -2.05
C SER A 345 7.12 38.98 -0.95
N GLN A 346 6.09 38.29 -0.45
CA GLN A 346 5.27 38.71 0.69
C GLN A 346 5.89 38.33 2.05
N GLY A 347 7.15 37.89 2.06
CA GLY A 347 7.92 37.67 3.29
C GLY A 347 7.79 36.29 3.94
N ARG A 348 7.08 35.31 3.34
CA ARG A 348 6.98 33.97 3.93
C ARG A 348 8.31 33.18 3.89
N PRO A 349 8.79 32.64 5.02
CA PRO A 349 10.07 31.94 5.06
C PRO A 349 10.00 30.54 4.45
N ASP A 350 8.86 29.82 4.53
CA ASP A 350 8.73 28.47 3.97
C ASP A 350 8.85 28.47 2.43
N ASP A 351 8.31 29.51 1.79
CA ASP A 351 8.45 29.70 0.34
C ASP A 351 9.89 30.04 -0.03
N MET A 352 10.57 30.87 0.77
CA MET A 352 12.00 31.16 0.59
C MET A 352 12.87 29.90 0.75
N HIS A 353 12.57 29.04 1.72
CA HIS A 353 13.28 27.79 1.94
C HIS A 353 13.16 26.85 0.74
N GLN A 354 11.95 26.61 0.23
CA GLN A 354 11.75 25.74 -0.93
C GLN A 354 12.37 26.30 -2.23
N ILE A 355 12.35 27.61 -2.45
CA ILE A 355 13.10 28.22 -3.56
C ILE A 355 14.61 27.93 -3.40
N GLY A 356 15.10 27.97 -2.17
CA GLY A 356 16.44 27.53 -1.80
C GLY A 356 16.74 26.09 -2.20
N ASP A 357 15.88 25.14 -1.80
CA ASP A 357 16.02 23.72 -2.10
C ASP A 357 15.92 23.42 -3.60
N MET A 358 15.07 24.15 -4.32
CA MET A 358 14.96 24.07 -5.79
C MET A 358 16.25 24.55 -6.48
N HIS A 359 16.88 25.62 -5.98
CA HIS A 359 18.21 26.02 -6.43
C HIS A 359 19.32 25.04 -6.02
N TYR A 360 19.22 24.41 -4.85
CA TYR A 360 20.18 23.42 -4.37
C TYR A 360 20.16 22.15 -5.24
N ASN A 361 18.98 21.68 -5.62
CA ASN A 361 18.80 20.43 -6.37
C ASN A 361 18.71 20.63 -7.90
N GLY A 362 18.57 21.86 -8.39
CA GLY A 362 18.43 22.15 -9.82
C GLY A 362 17.04 21.85 -10.39
N LEU A 363 15.99 22.06 -9.59
CA LEU A 363 14.60 21.72 -9.92
C LEU A 363 13.89 22.94 -10.53
N GLY A 364 13.56 22.88 -11.82
CA GLY A 364 12.94 23.98 -12.57
C GLY A 364 13.88 25.15 -12.92
N VAL A 365 15.03 25.23 -12.27
CA VAL A 365 16.12 26.21 -12.48
C VAL A 365 17.46 25.48 -12.48
N PRO A 366 18.51 25.95 -13.18
CA PRO A 366 19.84 25.35 -13.09
C PRO A 366 20.37 25.33 -11.65
N GLN A 367 21.01 24.23 -11.25
CA GLN A 367 21.59 24.07 -9.91
C GLN A 367 22.55 25.22 -9.59
N ASN A 368 22.34 25.87 -8.46
CA ASN A 368 23.13 27.01 -8.02
C ASN A 368 23.14 27.12 -6.49
N TYR A 369 24.17 26.54 -5.87
CA TYR A 369 24.35 26.56 -4.42
C TYR A 369 24.46 27.98 -3.82
N VAL A 370 24.90 28.99 -4.59
CA VAL A 370 25.02 30.36 -4.11
C VAL A 370 23.66 31.06 -4.02
N GLU A 371 22.75 30.82 -4.97
CA GLU A 371 21.37 31.30 -4.84
C GLU A 371 20.59 30.46 -3.81
N ALA A 372 20.84 29.15 -3.73
CA ALA A 372 20.29 28.30 -2.67
C ALA A 372 20.63 28.85 -1.28
N PHE A 373 21.91 29.09 -1.01
CA PHE A 373 22.38 29.68 0.25
C PHE A 373 21.68 31.02 0.53
N LYS A 374 21.58 31.94 -0.44
CA LYS A 374 20.90 33.23 -0.24
C LYS A 374 19.44 33.09 0.17
N TRP A 375 18.69 32.19 -0.48
CA TRP A 375 17.27 31.99 -0.21
C TRP A 375 17.03 31.30 1.14
N ILE A 376 17.78 30.25 1.45
CA ILE A 376 17.74 29.58 2.76
C ILE A 376 18.21 30.55 3.86
N PHE A 377 19.20 31.41 3.61
CA PHE A 377 19.69 32.41 4.57
C PHE A 377 18.67 33.52 4.82
N LYS A 378 17.86 33.87 3.81
CA LYS A 378 16.74 34.79 3.95
C LYS A 378 15.60 34.16 4.77
N ALA A 379 15.33 32.87 4.59
CA ALA A 379 14.37 32.11 5.42
C ALA A 379 14.84 31.99 6.89
N ALA A 380 16.11 31.66 7.10
CA ALA A 380 16.74 31.48 8.43
C ALA A 380 16.80 32.76 9.29
N GLN A 381 16.55 33.94 8.70
CA GLN A 381 16.39 35.21 9.44
C GLN A 381 15.03 35.33 10.15
N TYR A 382 14.04 34.51 9.77
CA TYR A 382 12.73 34.40 10.45
C TYR A 382 12.68 33.21 11.43
N ASP A 383 13.85 32.68 11.82
CA ASP A 383 14.02 31.55 12.74
C ASP A 383 13.30 30.25 12.34
N LEU A 384 13.00 30.08 11.04
CA LEU A 384 12.45 28.85 10.48
C LEU A 384 13.42 27.67 10.68
N GLY A 385 13.09 26.79 11.62
CA GLY A 385 13.95 25.73 12.16
C GLY A 385 14.80 24.96 11.12
N PRO A 386 14.20 24.37 10.07
CA PRO A 386 14.94 23.71 8.99
C PRO A 386 16.02 24.61 8.38
N SER A 387 15.64 25.79 7.87
CA SER A 387 16.58 26.72 7.24
C SER A 387 17.69 27.23 8.18
N VAL A 388 17.41 27.37 9.48
CA VAL A 388 18.42 27.70 10.50
C VAL A 388 19.44 26.56 10.65
N ALA A 389 19.01 25.30 10.58
CA ALA A 389 19.89 24.13 10.58
C ALA A 389 20.68 24.00 9.27
N ASP A 390 20.02 24.22 8.13
CA ASP A 390 20.61 24.08 6.80
C ASP A 390 21.68 25.13 6.55
N ILE A 391 21.50 26.38 7.00
CA ILE A 391 22.59 27.38 7.00
C ILE A 391 23.76 26.94 7.89
N GLY A 392 23.48 26.29 9.01
CA GLY A 392 24.50 25.65 9.83
C GLY A 392 25.30 24.60 9.06
N PHE A 393 24.61 23.72 8.34
CA PHE A 393 25.22 22.70 7.47
C PHE A 393 26.01 23.32 6.32
N LEU A 394 25.45 24.27 5.56
CA LEU A 394 26.08 24.89 4.39
C LEU A 394 27.38 25.64 4.76
N TYR A 395 27.43 26.27 5.94
CA TYR A 395 28.67 26.83 6.48
C TYR A 395 29.69 25.74 6.88
N CYS A 396 29.27 24.63 7.48
CA CYS A 396 30.16 23.51 7.79
C CYS A 396 30.68 22.78 6.52
N SER A 397 29.88 22.69 5.45
CA SER A 397 30.25 22.00 4.21
C SER A 397 30.96 22.89 3.19
N GLY A 398 30.88 24.22 3.32
CA GLY A 398 31.38 25.16 2.30
C GLY A 398 30.54 25.15 1.01
N THR A 399 29.26 24.80 1.10
CA THR A 399 28.38 24.65 -0.08
C THR A 399 27.63 25.95 -0.35
N GLY A 400 28.05 26.68 -1.39
CA GLY A 400 27.44 27.97 -1.76
C GLY A 400 27.93 29.18 -0.95
N VAL A 401 28.75 28.94 0.07
CA VAL A 401 29.40 29.92 0.95
C VAL A 401 30.79 29.41 1.34
N ASP A 402 31.71 30.30 1.73
CA ASP A 402 33.01 29.88 2.27
C ASP A 402 32.84 29.01 3.53
N GLN A 403 33.63 27.94 3.65
CA GLN A 403 33.55 27.00 4.77
C GLN A 403 33.96 27.68 6.08
N ASP A 404 33.07 27.64 7.08
CA ASP A 404 33.26 28.25 8.39
C ASP A 404 32.56 27.43 9.48
N TYR A 405 33.34 26.59 10.17
CA TYR A 405 32.83 25.72 11.23
C TYR A 405 32.38 26.49 12.48
N GLU A 406 32.89 27.69 12.75
CA GLU A 406 32.44 28.49 13.91
C GLU A 406 31.06 29.09 13.64
N LYS A 407 30.83 29.66 12.45
CA LYS A 407 29.50 30.10 12.01
C LYS A 407 28.54 28.93 11.91
N GLY A 408 28.95 27.83 11.28
CA GLY A 408 28.11 26.63 11.13
C GLY A 408 27.64 26.09 12.48
N ARG A 409 28.57 25.91 13.43
CA ARG A 409 28.28 25.52 14.82
C ARG A 409 27.36 26.52 15.54
N ALA A 410 27.53 27.82 15.33
CA ALA A 410 26.65 28.84 15.93
C ALA A 410 25.20 28.78 15.40
N TRP A 411 25.03 28.57 14.09
CA TRP A 411 23.71 28.37 13.47
C TRP A 411 23.07 27.04 13.89
N LEU A 412 23.84 25.95 13.97
CA LEU A 412 23.36 24.67 14.49
C LEU A 412 22.98 24.76 15.99
N LEU A 413 23.73 25.50 16.82
CA LEU A 413 23.34 25.77 18.22
C LEU A 413 22.00 26.51 18.31
N LYS A 414 21.75 27.48 17.42
CA LYS A 414 20.48 28.20 17.34
C LYS A 414 19.33 27.26 16.92
N ALA A 415 19.50 26.44 15.90
CA ALA A 415 18.50 25.46 15.47
C ALA A 415 18.24 24.37 16.52
N ALA A 416 19.27 23.88 17.20
CA ALA A 416 19.14 22.88 18.26
C ALA A 416 18.36 23.42 19.48
N ALA A 417 18.52 24.72 19.81
CA ALA A 417 17.74 25.41 20.83
C ALA A 417 16.27 25.66 20.43
N ILE A 418 15.98 25.74 19.13
CA ILE A 418 14.62 25.74 18.56
C ILE A 418 13.99 24.32 18.58
N GLY A 419 14.78 23.29 18.89
CA GLY A 419 14.32 21.89 18.96
C GLY A 419 14.54 21.08 17.68
N VAL A 420 15.30 21.59 16.71
CA VAL A 420 15.51 20.91 15.42
C VAL A 420 16.43 19.71 15.57
N ALA A 421 15.86 18.49 15.54
CA ALA A 421 16.59 17.24 15.71
C ALA A 421 17.78 17.05 14.74
N HIS A 422 17.66 17.54 13.49
CA HIS A 422 18.78 17.55 12.54
C HIS A 422 19.98 18.33 13.08
N ALA A 423 19.76 19.54 13.61
CA ALA A 423 20.84 20.35 14.16
C ALA A 423 21.44 19.74 15.44
N GLN A 424 20.62 19.10 16.27
CA GLN A 424 21.09 18.34 17.44
C GLN A 424 22.02 17.17 17.01
N ARG A 425 21.73 16.52 15.87
CA ARG A 425 22.57 15.47 15.28
C ARG A 425 23.92 15.98 14.75
N GLU A 426 23.96 17.18 14.15
CA GLU A 426 25.21 17.74 13.60
C GLU A 426 26.12 18.35 14.66
N LEU A 427 25.57 19.03 15.68
CA LEU A 427 26.35 19.53 16.84
C LEU A 427 27.12 18.41 17.53
N ARG A 428 26.44 17.30 17.72
CA ARG A 428 26.93 16.04 18.28
C ARG A 428 28.20 15.53 17.56
N PHE A 429 28.29 15.65 16.24
CA PHE A 429 29.52 15.35 15.50
C PHE A 429 30.61 16.42 15.72
N LEU A 430 30.28 17.71 15.64
CA LEU A 430 31.22 18.81 15.88
C LEU A 430 31.89 18.72 17.27
N TYR A 431 31.12 18.37 18.32
CA TYR A 431 31.63 18.17 19.68
C TYR A 431 32.41 16.86 19.89
N HIS A 432 32.09 15.78 19.18
CA HIS A 432 32.82 14.50 19.27
C HIS A 432 34.16 14.53 18.54
N GLU A 433 34.21 15.13 17.35
CA GLU A 433 35.41 15.20 16.49
C GLU A 433 36.32 16.41 16.80
N GLY A 434 35.83 17.43 17.52
CA GLY A 434 36.59 18.65 17.79
C GLY A 434 36.72 19.55 16.55
N VAL A 435 35.68 19.56 15.71
CA VAL A 435 35.63 20.36 14.48
C VAL A 435 34.97 21.70 14.82
N GLY A 436 35.71 22.80 14.68
CA GLY A 436 35.26 24.12 15.13
C GLY A 436 35.25 24.32 16.66
N GLY A 437 36.10 23.59 17.39
CA GLY A 437 36.28 23.74 18.84
C GLY A 437 37.08 22.58 19.47
N PRO A 438 37.42 22.64 20.77
CA PRO A 438 37.92 21.47 21.48
C PRO A 438 36.85 20.37 21.57
N VAL A 439 37.30 19.10 21.60
CA VAL A 439 36.44 17.94 21.86
C VAL A 439 35.81 18.06 23.25
N ASP A 440 34.50 17.91 23.35
CA ASP A 440 33.73 18.02 24.59
C ASP A 440 32.73 16.86 24.70
N TYR A 441 33.19 15.74 25.26
CA TYR A 441 32.36 14.54 25.41
C TYR A 441 31.14 14.75 26.34
N PRO A 442 31.21 15.49 27.47
CA PRO A 442 30.02 15.85 28.25
C PRO A 442 28.99 16.67 27.46
N ALA A 443 29.41 17.70 26.73
CA ALA A 443 28.49 18.50 25.91
C ALA A 443 27.90 17.66 24.76
N ALA A 444 28.70 16.79 24.13
CA ALA A 444 28.20 15.83 23.16
C ALA A 444 27.15 14.89 23.80
N PHE A 445 27.42 14.35 24.99
CA PHE A 445 26.54 13.39 25.68
C PHE A 445 25.15 13.97 25.92
N GLU A 446 25.04 15.23 26.36
CA GLU A 446 23.73 15.89 26.53
C GLU A 446 22.92 15.96 25.22
N TRP A 447 23.57 16.20 24.07
CA TRP A 447 22.88 16.25 22.78
C TRP A 447 22.58 14.86 22.22
N PHE A 448 23.46 13.88 22.42
CA PHE A 448 23.20 12.47 22.16
C PHE A 448 21.98 11.97 22.94
N LEU A 449 21.90 12.26 24.25
CA LEU A 449 20.81 11.84 25.12
C LEU A 449 19.47 12.48 24.73
N LYS A 450 19.42 13.81 24.55
CA LYS A 450 18.20 14.53 24.13
C LYS A 450 17.65 14.01 22.79
N ALA A 451 18.51 13.59 21.86
CA ALA A 451 18.10 12.98 20.60
C ALA A 451 17.67 11.50 20.76
N ALA A 452 18.30 10.75 21.68
CA ALA A 452 17.93 9.37 21.99
C ALA A 452 16.57 9.25 22.71
N GLU A 453 16.23 10.25 23.54
CA GLU A 453 14.94 10.42 24.20
C GLU A 453 13.81 10.80 23.22
N GLN A 454 14.14 11.43 22.09
CA GLN A 454 13.24 11.64 20.94
C GLN A 454 13.15 10.40 20.02
N ASP A 455 13.44 9.21 20.58
CA ASP A 455 13.46 7.90 19.93
C ASP A 455 14.35 7.77 18.67
N HIS A 456 15.35 8.65 18.47
CA HIS A 456 16.18 8.58 17.26
C HIS A 456 17.20 7.42 17.33
N PRO A 457 17.12 6.39 16.47
CA PRO A 457 17.84 5.12 16.68
C PRO A 457 19.36 5.28 16.63
N ALA A 458 19.87 6.17 15.78
CA ALA A 458 21.32 6.43 15.75
C ALA A 458 21.82 7.12 17.02
N ALA A 459 21.01 7.97 17.66
CA ALA A 459 21.41 8.64 18.89
C ALA A 459 21.40 7.63 20.05
N GLN A 460 20.41 6.75 20.12
CA GLN A 460 20.30 5.69 21.14
C GLN A 460 21.55 4.79 21.18
N ALA A 461 21.97 4.23 20.05
CA ALA A 461 23.15 3.36 20.06
C ALA A 461 24.48 4.11 20.29
N ASP A 462 24.54 5.39 19.89
CA ASP A 462 25.73 6.20 20.17
C ASP A 462 25.77 6.63 21.66
N VAL A 463 24.62 6.84 22.33
CA VAL A 463 24.50 6.95 23.81
C VAL A 463 24.97 5.66 24.49
N GLY A 464 24.54 4.49 24.00
CA GLY A 464 25.02 3.18 24.48
C GLY A 464 26.55 3.07 24.40
N ASN A 465 27.14 3.44 23.26
CA ASN A 465 28.59 3.50 23.06
C ASN A 465 29.33 4.52 23.96
N MET A 466 28.64 5.54 24.49
CA MET A 466 29.20 6.48 25.46
C MET A 466 29.17 5.92 26.88
N TYR A 467 28.09 5.22 27.26
CA TYR A 467 28.04 4.43 28.49
C TYR A 467 29.05 3.26 28.50
N HIS A 468 29.23 2.55 27.38
CA HIS A 468 30.24 1.49 27.24
C HIS A 468 31.66 1.98 27.55
N ARG A 469 32.01 3.18 27.07
CA ARG A 469 33.38 3.72 27.11
C ARG A 469 33.62 4.74 28.23
N GLY A 470 32.61 5.06 29.05
CA GLY A 470 32.68 6.13 30.04
C GLY A 470 33.05 7.50 29.44
N ARG A 471 32.59 7.80 28.23
CA ARG A 471 32.94 9.05 27.50
C ARG A 471 31.85 10.08 27.71
N GLY A 472 32.13 11.12 28.50
CA GLY A 472 31.16 12.18 28.81
C GLY A 472 30.14 11.84 29.91
N VAL A 473 30.10 10.56 30.31
CA VAL A 473 29.25 10.00 31.38
C VAL A 473 30.05 8.90 32.10
N GLU A 474 29.64 8.51 33.31
CA GLU A 474 30.22 7.34 33.99
C GLU A 474 29.91 6.03 33.21
N GLN A 475 30.80 5.04 33.31
CA GLN A 475 30.66 3.77 32.61
C GLN A 475 29.53 2.93 33.22
N ASP A 476 28.55 2.52 32.42
CA ASP A 476 27.36 1.78 32.88
C ASP A 476 26.88 0.78 31.83
N LEU A 477 27.32 -0.48 31.98
CA LEU A 477 26.98 -1.58 31.06
C LEU A 477 25.48 -1.95 31.05
N THR A 478 24.71 -1.50 32.05
CA THR A 478 23.26 -1.74 32.14
C THR A 478 22.51 -0.75 31.26
N LYS A 479 22.91 0.53 31.29
CA LYS A 479 22.36 1.56 30.40
C LYS A 479 22.86 1.41 28.97
N GLU A 480 24.05 0.85 28.78
CA GLU A 480 24.53 0.37 27.49
C GLU A 480 23.54 -0.63 26.88
N GLU A 481 23.17 -1.73 27.58
CA GLU A 481 22.15 -2.68 27.10
C GLU A 481 20.84 -1.94 26.81
N GLU A 482 20.33 -1.13 27.74
CA GLU A 482 19.04 -0.45 27.60
C GLU A 482 18.96 0.41 26.32
N TRP A 483 19.99 1.20 26.03
CA TRP A 483 20.02 2.11 24.89
C TRP A 483 20.39 1.41 23.57
N LEU A 484 21.31 0.44 23.58
CA LEU A 484 21.61 -0.38 22.41
C LEU A 484 20.41 -1.25 22.01
N LEU A 485 19.71 -1.85 22.96
CA LEU A 485 18.54 -2.70 22.70
C LEU A 485 17.34 -1.92 22.15
N LYS A 486 17.16 -0.65 22.53
CA LYS A 486 16.19 0.25 21.88
C LYS A 486 16.55 0.47 20.40
N SER A 487 17.80 0.84 20.12
CA SER A 487 18.30 1.06 18.75
C SER A 487 18.25 -0.21 17.88
N ALA A 488 18.59 -1.36 18.45
CA ALA A 488 18.58 -2.66 17.79
C ALA A 488 17.17 -3.12 17.40
N LYS A 489 16.16 -2.84 18.25
CA LYS A 489 14.74 -3.09 17.98
C LYS A 489 14.19 -2.21 16.84
N GLN A 490 14.72 -1.01 16.67
CA GLN A 490 14.45 -0.15 15.51
C GLN A 490 15.22 -0.56 14.23
N GLY A 491 15.97 -1.66 14.27
CA GLY A 491 16.64 -2.22 13.09
C GLY A 491 18.12 -1.86 12.92
N ARG A 492 18.69 -0.91 13.68
CA ARG A 492 20.03 -0.35 13.38
C ARG A 492 21.13 -1.45 13.44
N PRO A 493 21.84 -1.77 12.34
CA PRO A 493 22.65 -2.99 12.26
C PRO A 493 23.88 -3.00 13.16
N ASN A 494 24.54 -1.86 13.40
CA ASN A 494 25.65 -1.82 14.38
C ASN A 494 25.15 -2.05 15.82
N ALA A 495 23.98 -1.52 16.17
CA ALA A 495 23.37 -1.76 17.48
C ALA A 495 22.97 -3.23 17.65
N GLN A 496 22.44 -3.86 16.60
CA GLN A 496 22.13 -5.30 16.60
C GLN A 496 23.40 -6.15 16.73
N GLN A 497 24.50 -5.77 16.08
CA GLN A 497 25.80 -6.44 16.23
C GLN A 497 26.36 -6.30 17.66
N GLU A 498 26.33 -5.09 18.23
CA GLU A 498 26.80 -4.81 19.59
C GLU A 498 25.95 -5.57 20.64
N VAL A 499 24.62 -5.54 20.55
CA VAL A 499 23.71 -6.35 21.41
C VAL A 499 23.95 -7.84 21.24
N GLY A 500 24.20 -8.31 20.00
CA GLY A 500 24.54 -9.70 19.72
C GLY A 500 25.83 -10.13 20.43
N ALA A 501 26.87 -9.30 20.35
CA ALA A 501 28.13 -9.53 21.06
C ALA A 501 27.96 -9.51 22.59
N MET A 502 27.16 -8.58 23.15
CA MET A 502 26.87 -8.53 24.59
C MET A 502 26.25 -9.84 25.08
N TYR A 503 25.17 -10.33 24.46
CA TYR A 503 24.56 -11.62 24.84
C TYR A 503 25.47 -12.80 24.56
N PHE A 504 26.29 -12.78 23.50
CA PHE A 504 27.21 -13.87 23.20
C PHE A 504 28.36 -14.00 24.20
N ASN A 505 28.93 -12.88 24.68
CA ASN A 505 30.02 -12.86 25.65
C ASN A 505 29.55 -12.87 27.11
N GLY A 506 28.31 -12.43 27.39
CA GLY A 506 27.85 -12.16 28.75
C GLY A 506 28.37 -10.83 29.32
N GLU A 507 28.57 -9.83 28.47
CA GLU A 507 29.06 -8.50 28.86
C GLU A 507 27.87 -7.60 29.23
N GLY A 508 27.79 -7.18 30.50
CA GLY A 508 26.63 -6.47 31.08
C GLY A 508 25.40 -7.36 31.34
N VAL A 509 25.21 -8.41 30.53
CA VAL A 509 24.01 -9.24 30.47
C VAL A 509 24.28 -10.72 30.77
N PRO A 510 23.26 -11.54 31.13
CA PRO A 510 23.42 -13.00 31.21
C PRO A 510 23.78 -13.60 29.84
N GLN A 511 24.83 -14.43 29.80
CA GLN A 511 25.31 -15.04 28.57
C GLN A 511 24.26 -15.95 27.92
N ASN A 512 23.99 -15.73 26.63
CA ASN A 512 23.06 -16.48 25.80
C ASN A 512 23.54 -16.46 24.34
N HIS A 513 24.33 -17.46 23.95
CA HIS A 513 24.90 -17.54 22.60
C HIS A 513 23.86 -17.57 21.48
N SER A 514 22.68 -18.18 21.69
CA SER A 514 21.65 -18.24 20.64
C SER A 514 20.94 -16.90 20.43
N LEU A 515 20.65 -16.16 21.52
CA LEU A 515 20.14 -14.79 21.40
C LEU A 515 21.21 -13.84 20.82
N GLY A 516 22.48 -14.05 21.16
CA GLY A 516 23.61 -13.36 20.53
C GLY A 516 23.67 -13.59 19.02
N PHE A 517 23.60 -14.86 18.61
CA PHE A 517 23.55 -15.27 17.21
C PHE A 517 22.35 -14.68 16.46
N GLU A 518 21.15 -14.68 17.05
CA GLU A 518 19.98 -14.05 16.44
C GLU A 518 20.18 -12.56 16.13
N TRP A 519 20.79 -11.81 17.06
CA TRP A 519 21.02 -10.38 16.88
C TRP A 519 22.17 -10.09 15.89
N CYS A 520 23.28 -10.84 15.97
CA CYS A 520 24.34 -10.78 14.96
C CYS A 520 23.82 -11.17 13.57
N LEU A 521 22.92 -12.16 13.44
CA LEU A 521 22.35 -12.55 12.16
C LEU A 521 21.45 -11.47 11.56
N LYS A 522 20.63 -10.78 12.36
CA LYS A 522 19.81 -9.63 11.92
C LYS A 522 20.68 -8.48 11.39
N ALA A 523 21.86 -8.26 11.96
CA ALA A 523 22.85 -7.31 11.45
C ALA A 523 23.58 -7.80 10.19
N ALA A 524 23.99 -9.08 10.15
CA ALA A 524 24.71 -9.68 9.03
C ALA A 524 23.88 -9.76 7.74
N LEU A 525 22.56 -9.93 7.89
CA LEU A 525 21.57 -9.89 6.79
C LEU A 525 21.33 -8.47 6.26
N GLN A 526 21.62 -7.43 7.04
CA GLN A 526 21.69 -6.03 6.59
C GLN A 526 23.09 -5.66 6.04
N ASP A 527 23.81 -6.67 5.53
CA ASP A 527 25.14 -6.57 4.93
C ASP A 527 26.22 -5.92 5.82
N TYR A 528 26.13 -6.03 7.15
CA TYR A 528 27.10 -5.40 8.06
C TYR A 528 28.33 -6.28 8.32
N ALA A 529 29.48 -6.00 7.68
CA ALA A 529 30.71 -6.81 7.71
C ALA A 529 31.16 -7.33 9.09
N CYS A 530 31.08 -6.51 10.15
CA CYS A 530 31.44 -6.95 11.50
C CYS A 530 30.55 -8.11 11.97
N ALA A 531 29.24 -7.98 11.79
CA ALA A 531 28.28 -9.01 12.15
C ALA A 531 28.38 -10.24 11.24
N GLN A 532 28.73 -10.07 9.96
CA GLN A 532 29.03 -11.18 9.06
C GLN A 532 30.23 -11.99 9.59
N TRP A 533 31.30 -11.33 10.04
CA TRP A 533 32.41 -12.01 10.68
C TRP A 533 32.00 -12.72 11.98
N ASP A 534 31.19 -12.07 12.84
CA ASP A 534 30.70 -12.68 14.08
C ASP A 534 29.83 -13.91 13.81
N VAL A 535 28.92 -13.85 12.83
CA VAL A 535 28.07 -14.97 12.39
C VAL A 535 28.93 -16.09 11.79
N GLY A 536 29.95 -15.77 11.00
CA GLY A 536 30.93 -16.74 10.49
C GLY A 536 31.67 -17.45 11.63
N TYR A 537 32.08 -16.69 12.66
CA TYR A 537 32.72 -17.23 13.86
C TYR A 537 31.79 -18.19 14.62
N MET A 538 30.52 -17.81 14.83
CA MET A 538 29.51 -18.66 15.48
C MET A 538 29.25 -19.96 14.71
N TYR A 539 29.12 -19.89 13.37
CA TYR A 539 29.03 -21.08 12.52
C TYR A 539 30.30 -21.95 12.56
N SER A 540 31.49 -21.36 12.67
CA SER A 540 32.76 -22.12 12.77
C SER A 540 33.01 -22.79 14.11
N THR A 541 32.26 -22.43 15.15
CA THR A 541 32.49 -22.89 16.54
C THR A 541 31.30 -23.64 17.15
N GLY A 542 30.14 -23.67 16.46
CA GLY A 542 28.92 -24.29 16.98
C GLY A 542 28.31 -23.55 18.17
N GLN A 543 28.66 -22.27 18.37
CA GLN A 543 28.19 -21.48 19.52
C GLN A 543 26.97 -20.66 19.13
N GLY A 544 25.81 -20.98 19.73
CA GLY A 544 24.52 -20.33 19.47
C GLY A 544 23.76 -20.87 18.25
N VAL A 545 24.48 -21.45 17.28
CA VAL A 545 23.99 -22.13 16.08
C VAL A 545 24.70 -23.47 15.89
N PHE A 546 24.15 -24.39 15.10
CA PHE A 546 24.86 -25.62 14.72
C PHE A 546 26.14 -25.32 13.91
N GLU A 547 27.20 -26.06 14.21
CA GLU A 547 28.51 -25.97 13.55
C GLU A 547 28.38 -26.26 12.04
N ASN A 548 28.87 -25.34 11.20
CA ASN A 548 28.81 -25.44 9.76
C ASN A 548 29.96 -24.62 9.12
N HIS A 549 31.06 -25.29 8.80
CA HIS A 549 32.25 -24.62 8.25
C HIS A 549 32.03 -24.02 6.85
N ILE A 550 31.08 -24.53 6.06
CA ILE A 550 30.76 -23.98 4.73
C ILE A 550 30.11 -22.60 4.89
N LYS A 551 29.06 -22.51 5.73
CA LYS A 551 28.44 -21.22 6.07
C LYS A 551 29.40 -20.27 6.77
N ALA A 552 30.33 -20.79 7.58
CA ALA A 552 31.40 -19.96 8.14
C ALA A 552 32.25 -19.30 7.04
N VAL A 553 32.69 -20.07 6.04
CA VAL A 553 33.46 -19.55 4.89
C VAL A 553 32.64 -18.56 4.06
N GLU A 554 31.34 -18.81 3.82
CA GLU A 554 30.44 -17.86 3.14
C GLU A 554 30.39 -16.50 3.86
N TRP A 555 30.17 -16.50 5.18
CA TRP A 555 30.05 -15.28 5.97
C TRP A 555 31.39 -14.57 6.19
N PHE A 556 32.49 -15.31 6.37
CA PHE A 556 33.84 -14.74 6.38
C PHE A 556 34.22 -14.14 5.02
N ARG A 557 33.79 -14.74 3.90
CA ARG A 557 34.04 -14.20 2.55
C ARG A 557 33.35 -12.86 2.35
N LYS A 558 32.06 -12.74 2.68
CA LYS A 558 31.32 -11.46 2.60
C LYS A 558 31.97 -10.36 3.46
N ALA A 559 32.36 -10.69 4.68
CA ALA A 559 33.08 -9.76 5.56
C ALA A 559 34.44 -9.33 4.97
N ALA A 560 35.17 -10.23 4.30
CA ALA A 560 36.45 -9.95 3.66
C ALA A 560 36.30 -9.14 2.35
N GLU A 561 35.23 -9.36 1.58
CA GLU A 561 34.89 -8.57 0.39
C GLU A 561 34.60 -7.11 0.74
N GLN A 562 34.04 -6.84 1.92
CA GLN A 562 33.92 -5.49 2.49
C GLN A 562 35.20 -4.96 3.17
N GLY A 563 36.32 -5.67 3.07
CA GLY A 563 37.65 -5.19 3.49
C GLY A 563 37.97 -5.32 4.99
N LEU A 564 37.32 -6.22 5.74
CA LEU A 564 37.62 -6.42 7.16
C LEU A 564 39.06 -6.94 7.37
N GLU A 565 39.82 -6.25 8.23
CA GLU A 565 41.28 -6.40 8.42
C GLU A 565 41.78 -7.86 8.58
N PRO A 566 42.83 -8.29 7.84
CA PRO A 566 43.39 -9.65 7.90
C PRO A 566 43.78 -10.16 9.30
N ARG A 567 44.02 -9.26 10.26
CA ARG A 567 44.27 -9.62 11.67
C ARG A 567 43.10 -10.34 12.36
N ARG A 568 41.85 -10.16 11.90
CA ARG A 568 40.70 -10.97 12.38
C ARG A 568 40.58 -12.31 11.67
N ILE A 569 41.12 -12.45 10.45
CA ILE A 569 41.12 -13.71 9.70
C ILE A 569 42.08 -14.74 10.32
N ALA A 570 43.15 -14.28 10.98
CA ALA A 570 44.08 -15.13 11.74
C ALA A 570 43.49 -15.80 13.01
N ALA A 571 42.19 -15.66 13.28
CA ALA A 571 41.46 -16.34 14.35
C ALA A 571 40.50 -17.44 13.85
N VAL A 572 40.48 -17.71 12.54
CA VAL A 572 39.72 -18.82 11.95
C VAL A 572 40.31 -20.17 12.40
N PRO A 573 39.52 -21.15 12.86
CA PRO A 573 40.02 -22.46 13.28
C PRO A 573 40.70 -23.24 12.13
N ASP A 574 41.77 -23.97 12.43
CA ASP A 574 42.56 -24.73 11.43
C ASP A 574 41.70 -25.69 10.57
N ALA A 575 40.65 -26.29 11.15
CA ALA A 575 39.72 -27.18 10.43
C ALA A 575 38.93 -26.50 9.30
N VAL A 576 38.82 -25.16 9.31
CA VAL A 576 38.19 -24.38 8.23
C VAL A 576 39.19 -24.11 7.11
N LEU A 577 40.49 -24.01 7.40
CA LEU A 577 41.55 -23.76 6.41
C LEU A 577 41.75 -24.94 5.45
N ASP A 578 41.60 -26.18 5.91
CA ASP A 578 41.70 -27.39 5.07
C ASP A 578 40.64 -27.43 3.95
N VAL A 579 39.52 -26.71 4.10
CA VAL A 579 38.44 -26.63 3.08
C VAL A 579 38.78 -25.63 1.95
N VAL A 580 39.75 -24.74 2.14
CA VAL A 580 40.01 -23.58 1.26
C VAL A 580 41.04 -23.89 0.15
N ILE A 581 41.54 -25.13 0.04
CA ILE A 581 42.74 -25.45 -0.75
C ILE A 581 42.49 -25.56 -2.27
N ASP A 582 41.26 -25.83 -2.72
CA ASP A 582 40.97 -26.13 -4.15
C ASP A 582 40.54 -24.94 -5.03
N ASP A 583 40.48 -23.69 -4.52
CA ASP A 583 40.16 -22.50 -5.34
C ASP A 583 41.01 -21.27 -4.95
N PRO A 584 41.62 -20.53 -5.90
CA PRO A 584 42.57 -19.47 -5.57
C PRO A 584 41.89 -18.15 -5.17
N VAL A 585 42.16 -17.70 -3.94
CA VAL A 585 41.71 -16.39 -3.43
C VAL A 585 42.21 -15.25 -4.35
N PRO A 586 41.34 -14.34 -4.83
CA PRO A 586 41.76 -13.18 -5.61
C PRO A 586 42.49 -12.17 -4.72
N THR A 587 43.82 -12.18 -4.75
CA THR A 587 44.64 -11.19 -4.02
C THR A 587 44.40 -9.79 -4.57
N SER A 588 43.96 -8.88 -3.70
CA SER A 588 43.66 -7.47 -3.98
C SER A 588 44.77 -6.77 -4.78
N SER A 589 44.46 -6.25 -5.97
CA SER A 589 45.44 -5.52 -6.81
C SER A 589 44.88 -4.28 -7.53
N THR A 590 43.91 -3.58 -6.94
CA THR A 590 43.43 -2.26 -7.42
C THR A 590 43.04 -1.34 -6.27
N LEU A 591 44.03 -0.63 -5.71
CA LEU A 591 43.94 0.68 -5.04
C LEU A 591 45.36 1.15 -4.66
N LEU A 592 45.57 2.46 -4.53
CA LEU A 592 46.83 3.13 -4.13
C LEU A 592 47.99 3.19 -5.17
N GLU A 593 47.77 3.94 -6.24
CA GLU A 593 48.61 5.14 -6.46
C GLU A 593 47.77 6.35 -5.98
N GLU A 594 48.29 7.44 -5.42
CA GLU A 594 49.68 7.88 -5.23
C GLU A 594 50.02 8.11 -3.74
N THR A 595 51.30 7.99 -3.37
CA THR A 595 52.15 9.16 -3.07
C THR A 595 53.62 8.74 -2.92
N GLN A 596 54.53 9.68 -3.16
CA GLN A 596 55.97 9.40 -3.32
C GLN A 596 56.72 9.44 -1.99
N GLU A 597 57.59 8.45 -1.73
CA GLU A 597 59.01 8.68 -1.48
C GLU A 597 59.84 7.37 -1.51
N THR A 598 61.17 7.49 -1.63
CA THR A 598 62.13 6.36 -1.67
C THR A 598 63.34 6.73 -0.78
N PRO A 599 64.06 5.80 -0.10
CA PRO A 599 64.92 4.83 -0.81
C PRO A 599 65.32 3.49 -0.11
N LYS A 600 65.47 2.41 -0.92
CA LYS A 600 66.61 1.43 -1.02
C LYS A 600 67.35 0.86 0.24
N PRO A 601 68.03 -0.33 0.12
CA PRO A 601 67.68 -1.58 -0.60
C PRO A 601 68.25 -2.91 0.04
N LEU A 602 68.10 -4.06 -0.67
CA LEU A 602 68.96 -5.29 -0.65
C LEU A 602 68.93 -6.22 0.61
N PRO A 603 69.37 -7.52 0.53
CA PRO A 603 69.51 -8.41 -0.66
C PRO A 603 69.12 -9.92 -0.48
N SER A 604 68.63 -10.54 -1.57
CA SER A 604 68.85 -11.96 -1.99
C SER A 604 68.26 -13.10 -1.11
N LYS A 605 68.04 -14.34 -1.58
CA LYS A 605 68.41 -15.09 -2.83
C LYS A 605 67.15 -15.81 -3.36
N THR A 606 66.74 -15.77 -4.64
CA THR A 606 67.37 -16.23 -5.91
C THR A 606 67.61 -17.74 -6.02
N LEU A 607 66.76 -18.43 -6.79
CA LEU A 607 67.06 -19.14 -8.07
C LEU A 607 65.67 -19.45 -8.72
N ALA A 608 65.36 -19.02 -9.95
CA ALA A 608 65.79 -19.56 -11.25
C ALA A 608 64.99 -20.81 -11.68
N GLU A 609 64.53 -21.02 -12.93
CA GLU A 609 64.51 -20.31 -14.24
C GLU A 609 63.46 -21.07 -15.12
N LYS A 610 62.91 -20.67 -16.29
CA LYS A 610 62.99 -19.53 -17.24
C LYS A 610 61.64 -19.52 -18.04
N VAL A 611 61.05 -18.38 -18.44
CA VAL A 611 61.21 -17.67 -19.75
C VAL A 611 60.90 -18.59 -20.96
N GLN A 612 60.03 -18.25 -21.93
CA GLN A 612 59.89 -16.97 -22.66
C GLN A 612 58.40 -16.68 -23.03
N GLU A 613 57.85 -15.47 -22.84
CA GLU A 613 57.69 -14.33 -23.82
C GLU A 613 57.09 -14.73 -25.20
N THR A 614 56.27 -13.91 -25.90
CA THR A 614 56.09 -12.44 -25.80
C THR A 614 54.69 -11.95 -26.25
N SER A 615 54.25 -10.87 -25.61
CA SER A 615 53.42 -9.71 -26.02
C SER A 615 53.02 -9.55 -27.52
N LEU A 616 51.91 -8.89 -27.88
CA LEU A 616 51.58 -7.48 -27.57
C LEU A 616 50.06 -7.14 -27.61
N LYS A 617 49.67 -6.12 -26.82
CA LYS A 617 48.46 -5.29 -27.01
C LYS A 617 48.76 -4.10 -27.95
N VAL A 618 47.76 -3.61 -28.67
CA VAL A 618 47.30 -2.19 -28.85
C VAL A 618 45.89 -2.31 -29.51
N GLU A 619 44.75 -1.91 -28.92
CA GLU A 619 44.19 -0.53 -28.79
C GLU A 619 43.79 0.13 -30.15
N VAL A 620 42.72 0.93 -30.34
CA VAL A 620 41.74 1.57 -29.42
C VAL A 620 40.46 2.06 -30.18
N LEU A 621 39.44 2.54 -29.43
CA LEU A 621 38.36 3.52 -29.77
C LEU A 621 37.07 3.11 -30.57
N THR A 622 35.93 3.29 -29.85
CA THR A 622 34.64 3.96 -30.23
C THR A 622 33.72 3.47 -31.37
N GLY A 623 32.41 3.44 -31.08
CA GLY A 623 31.55 4.54 -31.59
C GLY A 623 30.33 4.24 -32.49
N SER A 624 29.29 3.59 -31.95
CA SER A 624 27.85 3.93 -32.13
C SER A 624 27.19 4.17 -33.53
N THR A 625 26.05 3.49 -33.73
CA THR A 625 24.86 3.83 -34.59
C THR A 625 24.77 3.34 -36.07
N LEU A 626 23.50 3.11 -36.47
CA LEU A 626 22.89 3.10 -37.82
C LEU A 626 23.14 1.95 -38.83
N SER A 627 22.18 1.02 -38.85
CA SER A 627 21.23 0.77 -39.97
C SER A 627 21.71 0.37 -41.39
N SER A 628 21.14 -0.76 -41.85
CA SER A 628 20.59 -1.06 -43.20
C SER A 628 21.46 -1.24 -44.46
N ILE A 629 21.38 -2.46 -45.04
CA ILE A 629 21.05 -2.79 -46.48
C ILE A 629 22.10 -2.42 -47.59
N PRO A 630 22.40 -3.28 -48.61
CA PRO A 630 22.36 -4.75 -48.75
C PRO A 630 23.53 -5.37 -49.60
N LYS A 631 23.36 -6.64 -50.02
CA LYS A 631 23.90 -7.37 -51.22
C LYS A 631 24.85 -6.64 -52.21
N GLU A 632 26.01 -7.25 -52.50
CA GLU A 632 26.36 -7.99 -53.76
C GLU A 632 27.86 -8.38 -53.73
N ALA A 633 28.23 -9.68 -53.77
CA ALA A 633 28.39 -10.55 -54.95
C ALA A 633 29.72 -10.38 -55.72
N THR A 634 30.60 -11.38 -55.65
CA THR A 634 31.70 -11.58 -56.61
C THR A 634 31.94 -13.08 -56.83
N LYS A 635 32.11 -13.49 -58.09
CA LYS A 635 32.47 -14.86 -58.48
C LYS A 635 33.99 -14.98 -58.62
N GLN A 636 34.54 -16.18 -58.44
CA GLN A 636 35.08 -17.04 -59.51
C GLN A 636 35.64 -18.33 -58.87
N GLU A 637 35.03 -19.49 -59.15
CA GLU A 637 35.40 -20.44 -60.22
C GLU A 637 36.56 -21.37 -59.84
N PHE A 638 36.26 -22.66 -59.70
CA PHE A 638 37.07 -23.70 -60.34
C PHE A 638 36.18 -24.86 -60.85
N GLN A 639 36.61 -25.44 -61.97
CA GLN A 639 35.99 -26.52 -62.77
C GLN A 639 36.69 -27.87 -62.45
N ASP A 640 36.22 -29.10 -62.78
CA ASP A 640 34.98 -29.65 -63.37
C ASP A 640 35.02 -31.21 -63.22
N SER A 641 34.05 -31.95 -63.80
CA SER A 641 33.85 -33.41 -63.85
C SER A 641 33.25 -34.06 -62.58
N GLY A 642 32.37 -35.08 -62.62
CA GLY A 642 31.81 -35.90 -63.72
C GLY A 642 31.71 -37.37 -63.24
N SER A 643 30.67 -38.19 -63.43
CA SER A 643 29.56 -38.18 -64.42
C SER A 643 28.29 -38.95 -63.91
N ARG A 644 27.17 -38.85 -64.67
CA ARG A 644 25.87 -39.57 -64.56
C ARG A 644 25.88 -40.89 -65.42
N PRO A 645 24.76 -41.63 -65.67
CA PRO A 645 23.42 -41.77 -65.03
C PRO A 645 23.01 -43.26 -64.76
N THR A 646 21.86 -43.62 -64.15
CA THR A 646 20.54 -44.00 -64.75
C THR A 646 19.73 -44.73 -63.63
N GLU A 647 18.39 -44.82 -63.48
CA GLU A 647 17.13 -44.54 -64.24
C GLU A 647 16.30 -45.82 -64.49
N ILE A 648 15.03 -45.87 -64.01
CA ILE A 648 13.87 -46.72 -64.44
C ILE A 648 12.62 -46.34 -63.60
N THR A 649 11.39 -46.45 -64.14
CA THR A 649 10.12 -45.99 -63.49
C THR A 649 8.90 -46.98 -63.66
N PRO A 650 7.59 -46.62 -63.53
CA PRO A 650 6.57 -47.30 -62.69
C PRO A 650 5.52 -48.09 -63.56
N PRO A 651 4.21 -48.36 -63.24
CA PRO A 651 3.30 -48.09 -62.07
C PRO A 651 2.49 -49.39 -61.66
N PRO A 652 1.20 -49.43 -61.14
CA PRO A 652 0.29 -48.38 -60.62
C PRO A 652 -0.56 -48.67 -59.32
N SER A 653 -1.04 -47.57 -58.71
CA SER A 653 -2.33 -47.35 -58.01
C SER A 653 -2.83 -48.24 -56.83
N THR A 654 -3.15 -47.62 -55.69
CA THR A 654 -4.53 -47.14 -55.38
C THR A 654 -4.62 -46.17 -54.18
N THR A 655 -5.62 -45.29 -54.24
CA THR A 655 -6.13 -44.28 -53.28
C THR A 655 -6.09 -44.64 -51.78
N LYS A 656 -5.89 -43.71 -50.80
CA LYS A 656 -6.74 -42.50 -50.56
C LYS A 656 -6.19 -41.54 -49.46
N ARG A 657 -6.39 -40.22 -49.66
CA ARG A 657 -6.48 -39.08 -48.67
C ARG A 657 -5.25 -38.75 -47.79
N ALA A 658 -5.02 -37.46 -47.56
CA ALA A 658 -3.95 -36.90 -46.72
C ALA A 658 -4.48 -35.81 -45.75
N PRO A 659 -3.74 -35.51 -44.66
CA PRO A 659 -3.60 -34.17 -44.09
C PRO A 659 -2.23 -33.54 -44.44
N GLN A 660 -1.93 -32.36 -43.89
CA GLN A 660 -0.78 -31.52 -44.28
C GLN A 660 0.53 -31.86 -43.55
N ALA A 661 1.65 -31.28 -44.03
CA ALA A 661 3.00 -31.59 -43.57
C ALA A 661 3.37 -30.92 -42.23
N PRO A 662 4.23 -31.54 -41.40
CA PRO A 662 4.94 -30.86 -40.33
C PRO A 662 5.85 -29.75 -40.86
N GLN A 663 6.11 -28.73 -40.03
CA GLN A 663 7.10 -27.70 -40.33
C GLN A 663 8.52 -28.22 -40.13
N ALA A 664 9.50 -27.62 -40.80
CA ALA A 664 10.90 -28.04 -40.69
C ALA A 664 11.52 -27.60 -39.35
N PRO A 665 12.36 -28.44 -38.72
CA PRO A 665 13.12 -28.03 -37.54
C PRO A 665 14.12 -26.92 -37.90
N GLN A 666 14.39 -26.03 -36.94
CA GLN A 666 15.35 -24.95 -37.10
C GLN A 666 16.80 -25.47 -37.05
N ALA A 667 17.75 -24.71 -37.60
CA ALA A 667 19.14 -25.14 -37.71
C ALA A 667 19.89 -24.98 -36.37
N PRO A 668 20.68 -25.98 -35.93
CA PRO A 668 21.50 -25.87 -34.73
C PRO A 668 22.67 -24.89 -34.94
N GLN A 669 23.10 -24.24 -33.86
CA GLN A 669 24.34 -23.45 -33.84
C GLN A 669 25.57 -24.37 -33.86
N ASN A 670 26.73 -23.84 -34.28
CA ASN A 670 27.93 -24.62 -34.64
C ASN A 670 28.44 -25.61 -33.58
N TYR A 671 28.06 -26.88 -33.72
CA TYR A 671 28.73 -28.05 -33.13
C TYR A 671 29.02 -29.10 -34.23
N SER A 672 30.03 -29.95 -34.03
CA SER A 672 30.60 -30.75 -35.12
C SER A 672 30.02 -32.18 -35.20
N ALA A 673 29.29 -32.48 -36.29
CA ALA A 673 28.58 -33.74 -36.55
C ALA A 673 29.44 -35.04 -36.56
N ALA A 674 30.76 -34.93 -36.44
CA ALA A 674 31.67 -36.06 -36.25
C ALA A 674 31.68 -36.59 -34.80
N SER A 675 31.28 -35.77 -33.82
CA SER A 675 31.16 -36.16 -32.41
C SER A 675 29.91 -37.02 -32.18
N GLU A 676 28.73 -36.50 -32.49
CA GLU A 676 27.43 -37.17 -32.32
C GLU A 676 27.40 -38.58 -32.90
N THR A 677 27.90 -38.75 -34.13
CA THR A 677 27.96 -40.06 -34.81
C THR A 677 28.89 -41.06 -34.13
N THR A 678 29.90 -40.59 -33.41
CA THR A 678 30.80 -41.41 -32.58
C THR A 678 30.15 -41.75 -31.23
N GLU A 679 29.59 -40.76 -30.55
CA GLU A 679 28.97 -40.90 -29.22
C GLU A 679 27.72 -41.80 -29.26
N VAL A 680 26.83 -41.61 -30.23
CA VAL A 680 25.64 -42.45 -30.43
C VAL A 680 26.05 -43.89 -30.75
N THR A 681 27.07 -44.10 -31.59
CA THR A 681 27.60 -45.44 -31.88
C THR A 681 28.18 -46.09 -30.63
N GLN A 682 28.91 -45.34 -29.81
CA GLN A 682 29.48 -45.82 -28.54
C GLN A 682 28.38 -46.14 -27.50
N ALA A 683 27.33 -45.33 -27.41
CA ALA A 683 26.17 -45.57 -26.57
C ALA A 683 25.42 -46.85 -27.01
N ILE A 684 25.14 -47.01 -28.31
CA ILE A 684 24.50 -48.21 -28.88
C ILE A 684 25.31 -49.47 -28.60
N VAL A 685 26.65 -49.43 -28.80
CA VAL A 685 27.53 -50.58 -28.52
C VAL A 685 27.54 -50.91 -27.03
N SER A 686 27.70 -49.92 -26.16
CA SER A 686 27.79 -50.14 -24.70
C SER A 686 26.45 -50.65 -24.12
N ALA A 687 25.34 -50.07 -24.57
CA ALA A 687 24.00 -50.52 -24.20
C ALA A 687 23.70 -51.95 -24.68
N SER A 688 24.21 -52.32 -25.86
CA SER A 688 24.08 -53.68 -26.42
C SER A 688 24.99 -54.70 -25.72
N LEU A 689 26.13 -54.26 -25.18
CA LEU A 689 27.01 -55.08 -24.32
C LEU A 689 26.46 -55.26 -22.90
N GLY A 690 25.40 -54.54 -22.54
CA GLY A 690 24.70 -54.70 -21.26
C GLY A 690 25.11 -53.72 -20.17
N ASP A 691 25.82 -52.63 -20.50
CA ASP A 691 26.00 -51.52 -19.57
C ASP A 691 24.64 -50.87 -19.24
N LYS A 692 24.34 -50.59 -17.97
CA LYS A 692 23.02 -50.08 -17.54
C LYS A 692 22.86 -48.57 -17.79
N ASP A 693 23.94 -47.81 -17.62
CA ASP A 693 23.94 -46.35 -17.70
C ASP A 693 23.92 -45.91 -19.17
N ALA A 694 24.59 -46.67 -20.04
CA ALA A 694 24.44 -46.56 -21.49
C ALA A 694 23.03 -46.95 -21.96
N GLN A 695 22.36 -47.92 -21.33
CA GLN A 695 20.96 -48.28 -21.66
C GLN A 695 19.98 -47.15 -21.30
N VAL A 696 20.15 -46.51 -20.13
CA VAL A 696 19.37 -45.31 -19.77
C VAL A 696 19.69 -44.13 -20.70
N THR A 697 20.97 -43.90 -21.01
CA THR A 697 21.42 -42.83 -21.92
C THR A 697 20.84 -43.00 -23.33
N LEU A 698 20.88 -44.21 -23.88
CA LEU A 698 20.30 -44.52 -25.19
C LEU A 698 18.77 -44.40 -25.16
N GLY A 699 18.10 -44.79 -24.07
CA GLY A 699 16.68 -44.51 -23.86
C GLY A 699 16.37 -43.01 -23.89
N ASN A 700 17.18 -42.18 -23.23
CA ASN A 700 17.04 -40.72 -23.26
C ASN A 700 17.26 -40.14 -24.67
N MET A 701 18.22 -40.67 -25.44
CA MET A 701 18.44 -40.30 -26.85
C MET A 701 17.19 -40.58 -27.71
N TYR A 702 16.59 -41.77 -27.56
CA TYR A 702 15.34 -42.15 -28.24
C TYR A 702 14.12 -41.31 -27.79
N VAL A 703 14.02 -40.92 -26.52
CA VAL A 703 12.99 -39.98 -26.04
C VAL A 703 13.14 -38.59 -26.67
N ARG A 704 14.38 -38.12 -26.87
CA ARG A 704 14.68 -36.74 -27.32
C ARG A 704 14.91 -36.59 -28.82
N GLY A 705 15.09 -37.69 -29.56
CA GLY A 705 15.51 -37.64 -30.96
C GLY A 705 16.97 -37.19 -31.15
N GLN A 706 17.83 -37.40 -30.14
CA GLN A 706 19.22 -36.94 -30.16
C GLN A 706 20.13 -37.99 -30.83
N GLY A 707 20.46 -37.75 -32.10
CA GLY A 707 21.32 -38.64 -32.90
C GLY A 707 20.66 -39.95 -33.38
N VAL A 708 19.41 -40.18 -33.00
CA VAL A 708 18.51 -41.26 -33.45
C VAL A 708 17.11 -40.66 -33.69
N ASP A 709 16.28 -41.30 -34.51
CA ASP A 709 14.87 -40.89 -34.63
C ASP A 709 14.14 -41.01 -33.28
N GLN A 710 13.19 -40.11 -32.99
CA GLN A 710 12.42 -40.15 -31.74
C GLN A 710 11.48 -41.37 -31.73
N ASP A 711 11.68 -42.27 -30.76
CA ASP A 711 10.92 -43.52 -30.63
C ASP A 711 10.72 -43.88 -29.15
N TYR A 712 9.49 -43.72 -28.67
CA TYR A 712 9.12 -44.03 -27.29
C TYR A 712 8.99 -45.53 -26.99
N GLU A 713 8.76 -46.37 -28.00
CA GLU A 713 8.73 -47.83 -27.83
C GLU A 713 10.16 -48.38 -27.71
N ALA A 714 11.08 -47.92 -28.57
CA ALA A 714 12.50 -48.22 -28.43
C ALA A 714 13.07 -47.72 -27.10
N ALA A 715 12.69 -46.51 -26.66
CA ALA A 715 13.07 -46.00 -25.34
C ALA A 715 12.55 -46.89 -24.19
N MET A 716 11.28 -47.27 -24.20
CA MET A 716 10.68 -48.19 -23.23
C MET A 716 11.46 -49.52 -23.14
N ASP A 717 11.82 -50.10 -24.29
CA ASP A 717 12.60 -51.34 -24.34
C ASP A 717 14.06 -51.20 -23.87
N TRP A 718 14.67 -50.02 -23.99
CA TRP A 718 16.00 -49.76 -23.42
C TRP A 718 15.94 -49.50 -21.91
N TYR A 719 14.97 -48.73 -21.43
CA TYR A 719 14.75 -48.55 -19.99
C TYR A 719 14.39 -49.87 -19.31
N ARG A 720 13.57 -50.74 -19.92
CA ARG A 720 13.26 -52.08 -19.36
C ARG A 720 14.51 -52.93 -19.10
N LYS A 721 15.46 -52.98 -20.05
CA LYS A 721 16.73 -53.74 -19.90
C LYS A 721 17.63 -53.21 -18.76
N ALA A 722 17.52 -51.93 -18.42
CA ALA A 722 18.20 -51.33 -17.27
C ALA A 722 17.40 -51.56 -15.97
N ALA A 723 16.08 -51.40 -15.99
CA ALA A 723 15.19 -51.67 -14.85
C ALA A 723 15.18 -53.15 -14.42
N GLU A 724 15.38 -54.09 -15.36
CA GLU A 724 15.62 -55.52 -15.10
C GLU A 724 16.90 -55.79 -14.28
N LYS A 725 17.87 -54.87 -14.33
CA LYS A 725 19.09 -54.87 -13.49
C LYS A 725 18.90 -54.04 -12.22
N ASN A 726 17.65 -53.72 -11.91
CA ASN A 726 17.22 -52.90 -10.78
C ASN A 726 17.76 -51.45 -10.81
N ASP A 727 17.87 -50.83 -11.99
CA ASP A 727 18.26 -49.42 -12.09
C ASP A 727 17.10 -48.46 -11.76
N PRO A 728 17.23 -47.55 -10.76
CA PRO A 728 16.14 -46.67 -10.35
C PRO A 728 15.86 -45.54 -11.35
N VAL A 729 16.87 -45.05 -12.08
CA VAL A 729 16.68 -44.00 -13.10
C VAL A 729 15.85 -44.55 -14.26
N ALA A 730 16.14 -45.77 -14.69
CA ALA A 730 15.35 -46.50 -15.67
C ALA A 730 13.90 -46.73 -15.20
N GLN A 731 13.70 -47.11 -13.93
CA GLN A 731 12.37 -47.32 -13.35
C GLN A 731 11.55 -46.01 -13.32
N ASN A 732 12.16 -44.89 -12.92
CA ASN A 732 11.54 -43.57 -13.03
C ASN A 732 11.13 -43.22 -14.47
N ARG A 733 12.01 -43.45 -15.46
CA ARG A 733 11.72 -43.16 -16.87
C ARG A 733 10.62 -44.05 -17.45
N ILE A 734 10.50 -45.30 -17.01
CA ILE A 734 9.33 -46.15 -17.34
C ILE A 734 8.06 -45.55 -16.73
N GLY A 735 8.11 -45.07 -15.48
CA GLY A 735 7.02 -44.34 -14.83
C GLY A 735 6.57 -43.12 -15.64
N ASP A 736 7.51 -42.31 -16.13
CA ASP A 736 7.23 -41.15 -16.98
C ASP A 736 6.48 -41.53 -18.27
N LEU A 737 6.91 -42.60 -18.96
CA LEU A 737 6.26 -43.07 -20.18
C LEU A 737 4.82 -43.55 -19.93
N TYR A 738 4.56 -44.26 -18.83
CA TYR A 738 3.21 -44.67 -18.44
C TYR A 738 2.34 -43.49 -17.98
N ARG A 739 2.88 -42.55 -17.19
CA ARG A 739 2.16 -41.35 -16.70
C ARG A 739 1.77 -40.42 -17.85
N LEU A 740 2.61 -40.30 -18.87
CA LEU A 740 2.40 -39.42 -20.03
C LEU A 740 1.79 -40.11 -21.25
N GLY A 741 1.57 -41.43 -21.23
CA GLY A 741 1.04 -42.19 -22.38
C GLY A 741 1.94 -42.16 -23.62
N ARG A 742 3.27 -42.18 -23.43
CA ARG A 742 4.26 -42.10 -24.52
C ARG A 742 4.82 -43.49 -24.83
N GLY A 743 4.55 -44.02 -26.03
CA GLY A 743 4.92 -45.39 -26.42
C GLY A 743 4.08 -46.49 -25.76
N VAL A 744 3.14 -46.12 -24.89
CA VAL A 744 2.19 -47.02 -24.20
C VAL A 744 0.87 -46.26 -23.98
N CYS A 745 -0.23 -46.97 -23.73
CA CYS A 745 -1.43 -46.33 -23.19
C CYS A 745 -1.14 -45.68 -21.84
N GLN A 746 -1.76 -44.52 -21.56
CA GLN A 746 -1.60 -43.83 -20.30
C GLN A 746 -2.16 -44.68 -19.14
N ASP A 747 -1.34 -44.90 -18.11
CA ASP A 747 -1.72 -45.65 -16.90
C ASP A 747 -0.95 -45.13 -15.69
N CYS A 748 -1.59 -44.27 -14.89
CA CYS A 748 -1.00 -43.72 -13.68
C CYS A 748 -0.80 -44.77 -12.58
N SER A 749 -1.56 -45.88 -12.58
CA SER A 749 -1.41 -46.99 -11.64
C SER A 749 -0.12 -47.77 -11.94
N ALA A 750 0.12 -48.10 -13.21
CA ALA A 750 1.39 -48.67 -13.65
C ALA A 750 2.57 -47.71 -13.40
N ALA A 751 2.39 -46.40 -13.63
CA ALA A 751 3.41 -45.40 -13.31
C ALA A 751 3.75 -45.39 -11.80
N MET A 752 2.73 -45.43 -10.93
CA MET A 752 2.91 -45.49 -9.47
C MET A 752 3.70 -46.74 -9.07
N GLU A 753 3.42 -47.92 -9.64
CA GLU A 753 4.23 -49.12 -9.39
C GLU A 753 5.70 -48.96 -9.81
N TRP A 754 6.00 -48.21 -10.86
CA TRP A 754 7.38 -48.01 -11.34
C TRP A 754 8.13 -46.96 -10.56
N TYR A 755 7.52 -45.80 -10.28
CA TYR A 755 8.07 -44.82 -9.34
C TYR A 755 8.28 -45.42 -7.95
N ARG A 756 7.38 -46.31 -7.51
CA ARG A 756 7.52 -46.98 -6.22
C ARG A 756 8.72 -47.92 -6.14
N LYS A 757 9.04 -48.66 -7.21
CA LYS A 757 10.25 -49.52 -7.28
C LYS A 757 11.54 -48.70 -7.18
N ALA A 758 11.56 -47.46 -7.66
CA ALA A 758 12.67 -46.54 -7.42
C ALA A 758 12.66 -46.00 -5.98
N ALA A 759 11.50 -45.55 -5.48
CA ALA A 759 11.36 -44.98 -4.14
C ALA A 759 11.72 -45.95 -2.99
N ASP A 760 11.40 -47.24 -3.15
CA ASP A 760 11.75 -48.31 -2.20
C ASP A 760 13.24 -48.73 -2.27
N GLN A 761 14.00 -48.23 -3.26
CA GLN A 761 15.48 -48.29 -3.30
C GLN A 761 16.14 -47.04 -2.70
N ASP A 762 15.35 -46.16 -2.08
CA ASP A 762 15.75 -44.87 -1.52
C ASP A 762 16.19 -43.82 -2.56
N ASP A 763 15.79 -43.98 -3.83
CA ASP A 763 16.04 -42.99 -4.89
C ASP A 763 15.22 -41.70 -4.69
N PRO A 764 15.84 -40.50 -4.63
CA PRO A 764 15.13 -39.25 -4.33
C PRO A 764 14.16 -38.84 -5.45
N THR A 765 14.47 -39.15 -6.71
CA THR A 765 13.56 -38.84 -7.84
C THR A 765 12.31 -39.73 -7.77
N GLY A 766 12.46 -41.01 -7.43
CA GLY A 766 11.37 -41.94 -7.18
C GLY A 766 10.51 -41.53 -5.98
N GLN A 767 11.14 -41.09 -4.89
CA GLN A 767 10.43 -40.61 -3.70
C GLN A 767 9.65 -39.32 -3.98
N TYR A 768 10.25 -38.37 -4.69
CA TYR A 768 9.55 -37.18 -5.19
C TYR A 768 8.39 -37.52 -6.13
N ASN A 769 8.60 -38.41 -7.10
CA ASN A 769 7.56 -38.84 -8.02
C ASN A 769 6.40 -39.54 -7.28
N VAL A 770 6.68 -40.40 -6.30
CA VAL A 770 5.66 -41.00 -5.42
C VAL A 770 4.91 -39.95 -4.61
N GLY A 771 5.58 -38.88 -4.18
CA GLY A 771 4.95 -37.69 -3.59
C GLY A 771 3.96 -37.04 -4.56
N GLN A 772 4.39 -36.75 -5.79
CA GLN A 772 3.53 -36.20 -6.85
C GLN A 772 2.30 -37.09 -7.15
N MET A 773 2.41 -38.42 -7.04
CA MET A 773 1.26 -39.29 -7.26
C MET A 773 0.16 -39.08 -6.21
N TYR A 774 0.52 -38.82 -4.94
CA TYR A 774 -0.44 -38.49 -3.87
C TYR A 774 -0.90 -37.02 -3.90
N ASP A 775 -0.03 -36.10 -4.34
CA ASP A 775 -0.29 -34.66 -4.40
C ASP A 775 -1.25 -34.27 -5.54
N TYR A 776 -1.14 -34.96 -6.69
CA TYR A 776 -1.97 -34.74 -7.87
C TYR A 776 -2.98 -35.88 -8.14
N ALA A 777 -3.21 -36.77 -7.16
CA ALA A 777 -4.16 -37.89 -7.22
C ALA A 777 -3.98 -38.86 -8.43
N LEU A 778 -2.73 -39.07 -8.86
CA LEU A 778 -2.43 -39.79 -10.09
C LEU A 778 -2.46 -41.31 -9.86
N GLY A 779 -3.61 -41.94 -10.09
CA GLY A 779 -3.79 -43.39 -9.93
C GLY A 779 -3.91 -43.86 -8.47
N VAL A 780 -3.77 -42.94 -7.51
CA VAL A 780 -4.06 -43.12 -6.09
C VAL A 780 -4.95 -41.99 -5.59
N PRO A 781 -5.71 -42.15 -4.49
CA PRO A 781 -6.45 -41.05 -3.89
C PRO A 781 -5.53 -39.91 -3.44
N LEU A 782 -6.04 -38.67 -3.54
CA LEU A 782 -5.38 -37.46 -3.03
C LEU A 782 -5.07 -37.60 -1.54
N ASP A 783 -3.81 -37.45 -1.16
CA ASP A 783 -3.38 -37.45 0.24
C ASP A 783 -2.14 -36.55 0.42
N PHE A 784 -2.37 -35.27 0.76
CA PHE A 784 -1.30 -34.30 1.00
C PHE A 784 -0.41 -34.66 2.20
N ALA A 785 -0.88 -35.47 3.16
CA ALA A 785 -0.05 -35.91 4.29
C ALA A 785 0.93 -37.00 3.85
N LEU A 786 0.48 -37.95 3.02
CA LEU A 786 1.38 -38.90 2.36
C LEU A 786 2.30 -38.20 1.36
N ALA A 787 1.83 -37.21 0.60
CA ALA A 787 2.67 -36.40 -0.29
C ALA A 787 3.80 -35.71 0.50
N MET A 788 3.47 -35.02 1.59
CA MET A 788 4.45 -34.42 2.51
C MET A 788 5.44 -35.47 3.04
N GLU A 789 4.98 -36.64 3.44
CA GLU A 789 5.84 -37.76 3.87
C GLU A 789 6.81 -38.27 2.78
N TRP A 790 6.45 -38.22 1.50
CA TRP A 790 7.28 -38.69 0.38
C TRP A 790 8.20 -37.61 -0.15
N TYR A 791 7.75 -36.35 -0.18
CA TYR A 791 8.60 -35.20 -0.42
C TYR A 791 9.65 -35.04 0.68
N GLN A 792 9.31 -35.22 1.97
CA GLN A 792 10.28 -35.14 3.06
C GLN A 792 11.42 -36.15 2.87
N LYS A 793 11.13 -37.41 2.53
CA LYS A 793 12.15 -38.45 2.30
C LYS A 793 13.13 -38.12 1.16
N ALA A 794 12.67 -37.37 0.15
CA ALA A 794 13.50 -36.86 -0.94
C ALA A 794 14.25 -35.56 -0.55
N ALA A 795 13.61 -34.65 0.18
CA ALA A 795 14.20 -33.42 0.70
C ALA A 795 15.27 -33.66 1.78
N ASP A 796 15.17 -34.76 2.53
CA ASP A 796 16.17 -35.31 3.46
C ASP A 796 17.44 -35.82 2.73
N LYS A 797 17.40 -35.90 1.39
CA LYS A 797 18.54 -36.16 0.48
C LYS A 797 18.87 -34.93 -0.36
N ASP A 798 18.50 -33.76 0.15
CA ASP A 798 18.66 -32.46 -0.48
C ASP A 798 18.02 -32.32 -1.88
N TYR A 799 17.03 -33.12 -2.25
CA TYR A 799 16.43 -33.04 -3.61
C TYR A 799 15.65 -31.71 -3.82
N PRO A 800 16.10 -30.77 -4.68
CA PRO A 800 15.53 -29.41 -4.70
C PRO A 800 14.05 -29.33 -5.10
N PRO A 801 13.54 -30.10 -6.08
CA PRO A 801 12.11 -30.10 -6.40
C PRO A 801 11.22 -30.57 -5.24
N ALA A 802 11.69 -31.50 -4.40
CA ALA A 802 10.95 -31.90 -3.21
C ALA A 802 10.96 -30.81 -2.13
N GLN A 803 12.09 -30.11 -1.97
CA GLN A 803 12.17 -28.93 -1.08
C GLN A 803 11.20 -27.83 -1.56
N HIS A 804 11.09 -27.59 -2.87
CA HIS A 804 10.10 -26.68 -3.45
C HIS A 804 8.66 -27.11 -3.16
N SER A 805 8.28 -28.36 -3.44
CA SER A 805 6.91 -28.85 -3.20
C SER A 805 6.51 -28.83 -1.71
N ILE A 806 7.45 -29.07 -0.78
CA ILE A 806 7.18 -28.87 0.66
C ILE A 806 6.86 -27.39 0.95
N GLY A 807 7.60 -26.45 0.34
CA GLY A 807 7.31 -25.02 0.44
C GLY A 807 5.91 -24.68 -0.04
N ASP A 808 5.48 -25.24 -1.18
CA ASP A 808 4.13 -25.08 -1.71
C ASP A 808 3.05 -25.64 -0.77
N LEU A 809 3.23 -26.85 -0.23
CA LEU A 809 2.29 -27.44 0.74
C LEU A 809 2.13 -26.57 2.01
N TYR A 810 3.22 -25.98 2.52
CA TYR A 810 3.15 -25.00 3.62
C TYR A 810 2.49 -23.68 3.21
N SER A 811 2.73 -23.18 2.00
CA SER A 811 2.16 -21.91 1.52
C SER A 811 0.63 -21.95 1.37
N HIS A 812 0.08 -23.12 1.01
CA HIS A 812 -1.36 -23.32 0.79
C HIS A 812 -2.07 -24.05 1.95
N GLY A 813 -1.36 -24.56 2.95
CA GLY A 813 -1.94 -25.34 4.05
C GLY A 813 -2.46 -26.73 3.63
N GLN A 814 -1.76 -27.38 2.71
CA GLN A 814 -2.11 -28.67 2.16
C GLN A 814 -1.41 -29.79 2.94
N GLY A 815 -2.18 -30.60 3.67
CA GLY A 815 -1.65 -31.67 4.54
C GLY A 815 -1.02 -31.19 5.86
N VAL A 816 -0.69 -29.89 5.95
CA VAL A 816 -0.14 -29.20 7.12
C VAL A 816 -0.91 -27.91 7.41
N THR A 817 -0.72 -27.33 8.59
CA THR A 817 -1.20 -25.95 8.86
C THR A 817 -0.47 -24.96 7.96
N GLN A 818 -1.20 -24.04 7.34
CA GLN A 818 -0.62 -22.98 6.49
C GLN A 818 0.41 -22.15 7.27
N ASP A 819 1.59 -21.97 6.68
CA ASP A 819 2.72 -21.29 7.32
C ASP A 819 3.67 -20.68 6.27
N SER A 820 3.48 -19.40 5.96
CA SER A 820 4.28 -18.69 4.95
C SER A 820 5.76 -18.58 5.31
N ASN A 821 6.11 -18.62 6.60
CA ASN A 821 7.50 -18.57 7.04
C ASN A 821 8.21 -19.89 6.74
N LYS A 822 7.57 -21.03 7.06
CA LYS A 822 8.08 -22.35 6.66
C LYS A 822 8.11 -22.51 5.15
N ALA A 823 7.12 -21.99 4.42
CA ALA A 823 7.15 -21.97 2.96
C ALA A 823 8.42 -21.29 2.43
N MET A 824 8.72 -20.08 2.93
CA MET A 824 9.94 -19.33 2.59
C MET A 824 11.21 -20.08 3.00
N GLU A 825 11.28 -20.71 4.18
CA GLU A 825 12.43 -21.56 4.58
C GLU A 825 12.68 -22.70 3.59
N TRP A 826 11.64 -23.34 3.07
CA TRP A 826 11.76 -24.46 2.14
C TRP A 826 12.11 -24.02 0.71
N TYR A 827 11.53 -22.92 0.22
CA TYR A 827 11.98 -22.31 -1.04
C TYR A 827 13.44 -21.83 -0.96
N LEU A 828 13.87 -21.29 0.19
CA LEU A 828 15.27 -20.86 0.40
C LEU A 828 16.26 -22.03 0.41
N LYS A 829 15.89 -23.20 0.96
CA LYS A 829 16.72 -24.42 0.85
C LYS A 829 16.91 -24.85 -0.60
N ALA A 830 15.83 -24.81 -1.39
CA ALA A 830 15.88 -25.12 -2.81
C ALA A 830 16.69 -24.09 -3.63
N SER A 831 16.61 -22.79 -3.29
CA SER A 831 17.37 -21.75 -3.99
C SER A 831 18.87 -21.74 -3.68
N VAL A 832 19.29 -22.19 -2.49
CA VAL A 832 20.71 -22.47 -2.19
C VAL A 832 21.30 -23.54 -3.14
N GLN A 833 20.45 -24.36 -3.76
CA GLN A 833 20.83 -25.34 -4.77
C GLN A 833 20.48 -24.89 -6.20
N HIS A 834 20.36 -23.58 -6.43
CA HIS A 834 20.13 -22.94 -7.73
C HIS A 834 18.83 -23.38 -8.43
N HIS A 835 17.81 -23.79 -7.67
CA HIS A 835 16.51 -24.18 -8.24
C HIS A 835 15.70 -22.93 -8.68
N ALA A 836 15.83 -22.57 -9.95
CA ALA A 836 15.26 -21.34 -10.54
C ALA A 836 13.76 -21.13 -10.30
N GLU A 837 12.96 -22.20 -10.24
CA GLU A 837 11.52 -22.14 -9.92
C GLU A 837 11.26 -21.66 -8.49
N SER A 838 12.11 -22.06 -7.54
CA SER A 838 12.07 -21.56 -6.16
C SER A 838 12.59 -20.14 -6.05
N GLU A 839 13.61 -19.77 -6.83
CA GLU A 839 14.09 -18.38 -6.90
C GLU A 839 13.03 -17.43 -7.48
N PHE A 840 12.34 -17.86 -8.55
CA PHE A 840 11.20 -17.14 -9.11
C PHE A 840 10.07 -17.00 -8.09
N ARG A 841 9.73 -18.08 -7.36
CA ARG A 841 8.70 -18.09 -6.30
C ARG A 841 9.07 -17.16 -5.14
N ILE A 842 10.34 -17.09 -4.72
CA ILE A 842 10.79 -16.12 -3.72
C ILE A 842 10.63 -14.69 -4.27
N GLY A 843 10.98 -14.47 -5.54
CA GLY A 843 10.77 -13.20 -6.24
C GLY A 843 9.32 -12.73 -6.19
N THR A 844 8.35 -13.59 -6.54
CA THR A 844 6.92 -13.25 -6.49
C THR A 844 6.42 -13.00 -5.06
N VAL A 845 6.92 -13.72 -4.05
CA VAL A 845 6.56 -13.47 -2.64
C VAL A 845 6.99 -12.08 -2.17
N PHE A 846 8.19 -11.61 -2.54
CA PHE A 846 8.63 -10.24 -2.26
C PHE A 846 7.93 -9.19 -3.13
N GLU A 847 7.52 -9.53 -4.35
CA GLU A 847 6.75 -8.62 -5.22
C GLU A 847 5.33 -8.37 -4.69
N GLU A 848 4.67 -9.41 -4.17
CA GLU A 848 3.27 -9.37 -3.73
C GLU A 848 3.12 -9.11 -2.21
N GLY A 849 4.19 -9.26 -1.42
CA GLY A 849 4.15 -9.09 0.03
C GLY A 849 3.47 -10.25 0.77
N GLN A 850 3.55 -11.48 0.25
CA GLN A 850 2.87 -12.64 0.84
C GLN A 850 3.61 -13.17 2.08
N GLY A 851 3.31 -12.60 3.25
CA GLY A 851 3.93 -12.98 4.53
C GLY A 851 5.28 -12.30 4.81
N VAL A 852 5.75 -11.47 3.88
CA VAL A 852 6.90 -10.57 4.02
C VAL A 852 6.49 -9.15 3.62
N SER A 853 7.23 -8.13 4.04
CA SER A 853 7.05 -6.78 3.48
C SER A 853 7.33 -6.80 1.97
N LYS A 854 6.49 -6.14 1.18
CA LYS A 854 6.73 -5.98 -0.26
C LYS A 854 8.04 -5.22 -0.50
N ASP A 855 8.90 -5.79 -1.35
CA ASP A 855 10.18 -5.21 -1.76
C ASP A 855 10.48 -5.56 -3.22
N GLU A 856 10.32 -4.57 -4.11
CA GLU A 856 10.53 -4.73 -5.56
C GLU A 856 12.01 -4.88 -5.94
N HIS A 857 12.94 -4.39 -5.10
CA HIS A 857 14.38 -4.52 -5.33
C HIS A 857 14.85 -5.94 -5.01
N VAL A 858 14.43 -6.47 -3.84
CA VAL A 858 14.71 -7.87 -3.45
C VAL A 858 14.02 -8.84 -4.42
N ALA A 859 12.79 -8.56 -4.85
CA ALA A 859 12.11 -9.35 -5.88
C ALA A 859 12.93 -9.40 -7.19
N LEU A 860 13.41 -8.25 -7.67
CA LEU A 860 14.23 -8.16 -8.88
C LEU A 860 15.55 -8.95 -8.79
N GLU A 861 16.24 -8.93 -7.65
CA GLU A 861 17.46 -9.73 -7.47
C GLU A 861 17.19 -11.25 -7.48
N TRP A 862 16.07 -11.71 -6.91
CA TRP A 862 15.68 -13.11 -7.01
C TRP A 862 15.27 -13.51 -8.43
N PHE A 863 14.55 -12.65 -9.17
CA PHE A 863 14.26 -12.88 -10.58
C PHE A 863 15.53 -12.91 -11.45
N LYS A 864 16.56 -12.09 -11.16
CA LYS A 864 17.86 -12.18 -11.85
C LYS A 864 18.54 -13.54 -11.66
N ARG A 865 18.50 -14.10 -10.44
CA ARG A 865 19.04 -15.45 -10.16
C ARG A 865 18.26 -16.54 -10.87
N ALA A 866 16.93 -16.48 -10.86
CA ALA A 866 16.08 -17.39 -11.63
C ALA A 866 16.36 -17.32 -13.14
N VAL A 867 16.73 -16.13 -13.66
CA VAL A 867 17.23 -15.97 -15.03
C VAL A 867 18.59 -16.64 -15.22
N GLU A 868 19.55 -16.43 -14.32
CA GLU A 868 20.89 -17.00 -14.40
C GLU A 868 20.90 -18.54 -14.34
N HIS A 869 20.22 -19.13 -13.35
CA HIS A 869 20.20 -20.57 -13.13
C HIS A 869 19.18 -21.32 -14.00
N GLY A 870 18.08 -20.66 -14.43
CA GLY A 870 16.97 -21.27 -15.18
C GLY A 870 17.27 -21.63 -16.64
N ALA A 871 18.55 -21.73 -17.03
CA ALA A 871 19.03 -21.82 -18.42
C ALA A 871 18.82 -23.19 -19.10
N THR A 872 18.27 -24.20 -18.41
CA THR A 872 18.07 -25.55 -18.96
C THR A 872 16.61 -26.02 -19.02
N ASP A 873 15.69 -25.35 -18.31
CA ASP A 873 14.27 -25.73 -18.17
C ASP A 873 13.30 -24.60 -18.62
N GLY A 874 13.78 -23.65 -19.43
CA GLY A 874 13.01 -22.51 -19.97
C GLY A 874 12.63 -21.41 -18.96
N TRP A 875 12.89 -21.63 -17.67
CA TRP A 875 12.69 -20.64 -16.59
C TRP A 875 13.43 -19.32 -16.84
N ASN A 876 14.59 -19.35 -17.50
CA ASN A 876 15.36 -18.16 -17.89
C ASN A 876 14.55 -17.23 -18.81
N VAL A 877 13.97 -17.76 -19.88
CA VAL A 877 13.23 -16.98 -20.87
C VAL A 877 11.85 -16.59 -20.34
N TYR A 878 11.18 -17.49 -19.60
CA TYR A 878 9.91 -17.17 -18.95
C TYR A 878 10.06 -16.04 -17.91
N THR A 879 11.09 -16.07 -17.07
CA THR A 879 11.32 -15.00 -16.07
C THR A 879 11.65 -13.66 -16.73
N LYS A 880 12.40 -13.64 -17.85
CA LYS A 880 12.56 -12.42 -18.66
C LYS A 880 11.22 -11.88 -19.18
N GLY A 881 10.36 -12.76 -19.71
CA GLY A 881 9.02 -12.39 -20.15
C GLY A 881 8.18 -11.80 -19.01
N TYR A 882 8.26 -12.39 -17.82
CA TYR A 882 7.60 -11.91 -16.60
C TYR A 882 8.10 -10.52 -16.17
N LEU A 883 9.42 -10.27 -16.20
CA LEU A 883 9.99 -8.95 -15.89
C LEU A 883 9.49 -7.86 -16.85
N TYR A 884 9.42 -8.14 -18.16
CA TYR A 884 8.83 -7.21 -19.14
C TYR A 884 7.31 -7.06 -19.02
N PHE A 885 6.59 -8.12 -18.62
CA PHE A 885 5.15 -8.09 -18.39
C PHE A 885 4.78 -7.22 -17.17
N ARG A 886 5.53 -7.33 -16.07
CA ARG A 886 5.31 -6.56 -14.83
C ARG A 886 5.98 -5.17 -14.85
N GLY A 887 7.02 -4.96 -15.66
CA GLY A 887 7.81 -3.72 -15.67
C GLY A 887 8.85 -3.64 -14.54
N LEU A 888 9.38 -4.78 -14.10
CA LEU A 888 10.31 -4.88 -12.97
C LEU A 888 11.76 -4.74 -13.44
N GLY A 889 12.43 -3.66 -13.06
CA GLY A 889 13.83 -3.37 -13.45
C GLY A 889 14.03 -3.04 -14.94
N VAL A 890 13.02 -3.24 -15.77
CA VAL A 890 12.93 -2.88 -17.19
C VAL A 890 11.62 -2.14 -17.46
N PRO A 891 11.54 -1.22 -18.44
CA PRO A 891 10.26 -0.65 -18.86
C PRO A 891 9.27 -1.75 -19.26
N GLN A 892 8.01 -1.63 -18.84
CA GLN A 892 6.96 -2.58 -19.20
C GLN A 892 6.77 -2.63 -20.72
N ASP A 893 6.92 -3.82 -21.31
CA ASP A 893 6.75 -4.05 -22.74
C ASP A 893 6.03 -5.38 -22.98
N MET A 894 4.75 -5.27 -23.33
CA MET A 894 3.88 -6.42 -23.58
C MET A 894 4.20 -7.15 -24.90
N ALA A 895 4.93 -6.53 -25.83
CA ALA A 895 5.37 -7.19 -27.05
C ALA A 895 6.62 -8.05 -26.79
N ILE A 896 7.61 -7.51 -26.08
CA ILE A 896 8.80 -8.27 -25.66
C ILE A 896 8.41 -9.41 -24.71
N ALA A 897 7.48 -9.16 -23.78
CA ALA A 897 6.93 -10.21 -22.92
C ALA A 897 6.27 -11.34 -23.73
N HIS A 898 5.49 -11.01 -24.78
CA HIS A 898 4.87 -11.99 -25.67
C HIS A 898 5.92 -12.80 -26.44
N GLU A 899 6.95 -12.16 -26.99
CA GLU A 899 8.05 -12.82 -27.70
C GLU A 899 8.81 -13.80 -26.76
N CYS A 900 9.17 -13.38 -25.55
CA CYS A 900 9.80 -14.25 -24.55
C CYS A 900 8.90 -15.43 -24.14
N PHE A 901 7.58 -15.23 -23.98
CA PHE A 901 6.68 -16.34 -23.68
C PHE A 901 6.50 -17.29 -24.88
N VAL A 902 6.52 -16.80 -26.12
CA VAL A 902 6.54 -17.67 -27.32
C VAL A 902 7.82 -18.50 -27.40
N GLU A 903 8.97 -17.90 -27.09
CA GLU A 903 10.27 -18.59 -27.04
C GLU A 903 10.28 -19.66 -25.94
N ALA A 904 9.93 -19.30 -24.69
CA ALA A 904 9.83 -20.25 -23.58
C ALA A 904 8.83 -21.38 -23.85
N ALA A 905 7.66 -21.09 -24.43
CA ALA A 905 6.70 -22.13 -24.83
C ALA A 905 7.24 -23.02 -25.96
N GLY A 906 8.11 -22.51 -26.83
CA GLY A 906 8.85 -23.26 -27.85
C GLY A 906 9.90 -24.21 -27.28
N GLU A 907 10.56 -23.82 -26.17
CA GLU A 907 11.43 -24.70 -25.37
C GLU A 907 10.65 -25.76 -24.57
N GLY A 908 9.32 -25.69 -24.56
CA GLY A 908 8.44 -26.59 -23.83
C GLY A 908 8.09 -26.12 -22.41
N HIS A 909 8.45 -24.88 -22.03
CA HIS A 909 8.11 -24.33 -20.72
C HIS A 909 6.59 -24.21 -20.58
N ILE A 910 6.05 -24.86 -19.54
CA ILE A 910 4.62 -25.15 -19.46
C ILE A 910 3.78 -23.92 -19.04
N PRO A 911 4.16 -23.13 -18.00
CA PRO A 911 3.47 -21.88 -17.65
C PRO A 911 3.28 -20.89 -18.81
N ALA A 912 4.29 -20.74 -19.68
CA ALA A 912 4.24 -19.82 -20.82
C ALA A 912 3.07 -20.07 -21.78
N HIS A 913 2.62 -21.32 -21.91
CA HIS A 913 1.46 -21.67 -22.73
C HIS A 913 0.15 -21.07 -22.21
N ILE A 914 0.05 -20.81 -20.90
CA ILE A 914 -1.13 -20.21 -20.28
C ILE A 914 -1.06 -18.69 -20.39
N GLU A 915 0.11 -18.08 -20.19
CA GLU A 915 0.26 -16.63 -20.36
C GLU A 915 0.02 -16.19 -21.81
N LEU A 916 0.44 -16.98 -22.81
CA LEU A 916 0.05 -16.72 -24.21
C LEU A 916 -1.46 -16.83 -24.44
N GLY A 917 -2.14 -17.72 -23.71
CA GLY A 917 -3.61 -17.80 -23.66
C GLY A 917 -4.26 -16.54 -23.09
N ASN A 918 -3.76 -16.09 -21.93
CA ASN A 918 -4.19 -14.86 -21.25
C ASN A 918 -3.96 -13.63 -22.17
N MET A 919 -2.77 -13.49 -22.75
CA MET A 919 -2.41 -12.37 -23.63
C MET A 919 -3.27 -12.31 -24.89
N HIS A 920 -3.52 -13.45 -25.55
CA HIS A 920 -4.37 -13.49 -26.75
C HIS A 920 -5.86 -13.30 -26.45
N SER A 921 -6.35 -13.71 -25.28
CA SER A 921 -7.77 -13.51 -24.90
C SER A 921 -8.06 -12.09 -24.40
N MET A 922 -7.13 -11.48 -23.67
CA MET A 922 -7.28 -10.12 -23.12
C MET A 922 -6.77 -9.01 -24.05
N GLY A 923 -5.94 -9.35 -25.06
CA GLY A 923 -5.37 -8.38 -25.99
C GLY A 923 -4.12 -7.65 -25.46
N MET A 924 -3.31 -8.33 -24.64
CA MET A 924 -2.10 -7.75 -24.03
C MET A 924 -0.92 -7.93 -24.99
N GLY A 925 -0.37 -6.82 -25.50
CA GLY A 925 0.73 -6.81 -26.48
C GLY A 925 0.35 -7.21 -27.92
N VAL A 926 -0.71 -8.01 -28.06
CA VAL A 926 -1.26 -8.52 -29.32
C VAL A 926 -2.76 -8.23 -29.43
N PRO A 927 -3.35 -8.12 -30.64
CA PRO A 927 -4.80 -8.00 -30.78
C PRO A 927 -5.54 -9.21 -30.19
N VAL A 928 -6.74 -8.96 -29.63
CA VAL A 928 -7.63 -10.01 -29.10
C VAL A 928 -7.92 -11.06 -30.18
N ASP A 929 -7.55 -12.31 -29.90
CA ASP A 929 -7.72 -13.46 -30.78
C ASP A 929 -8.00 -14.71 -29.94
N TYR A 930 -9.28 -14.91 -29.60
CA TYR A 930 -9.72 -16.08 -28.86
C TYR A 930 -9.41 -17.42 -29.57
N THR A 931 -9.17 -17.42 -30.89
CA THR A 931 -8.73 -18.61 -31.62
C THR A 931 -7.32 -19.00 -31.19
N LYS A 932 -6.38 -18.05 -31.20
CA LYS A 932 -5.01 -18.27 -30.73
C LYS A 932 -4.94 -18.54 -29.22
N ALA A 933 -5.78 -17.88 -28.43
CA ALA A 933 -5.88 -18.19 -27.00
C ALA A 933 -6.27 -19.66 -26.78
N MET A 934 -7.30 -20.15 -27.48
CA MET A 934 -7.71 -21.56 -27.46
C MET A 934 -6.58 -22.49 -27.96
N GLU A 935 -5.86 -22.13 -29.03
CA GLU A 935 -4.71 -22.93 -29.52
C GLU A 935 -3.58 -23.07 -28.49
N TRP A 936 -3.21 -21.99 -27.78
CA TRP A 936 -2.17 -22.05 -26.75
C TRP A 936 -2.62 -22.79 -25.49
N LEU A 937 -3.86 -22.56 -25.04
CA LEU A 937 -4.41 -23.24 -23.88
C LEU A 937 -4.64 -24.74 -24.14
N LEU A 938 -5.04 -25.14 -25.36
CA LEU A 938 -5.12 -26.55 -25.75
C LEU A 938 -3.73 -27.23 -25.75
N LYS A 939 -2.66 -26.54 -26.14
CA LYS A 939 -1.29 -27.08 -26.00
C LYS A 939 -0.92 -27.30 -24.53
N GLY A 940 -1.19 -26.34 -23.65
CA GLY A 940 -0.98 -26.52 -22.20
C GLY A 940 -1.82 -27.68 -21.63
N ALA A 941 -3.11 -27.71 -21.96
CA ALA A 941 -4.05 -28.75 -21.55
C ALA A 941 -3.70 -30.15 -22.09
N SER A 942 -3.03 -30.24 -23.25
CA SER A 942 -2.50 -31.49 -23.80
C SER A 942 -1.33 -32.07 -22.98
N GLN A 943 -0.60 -31.21 -22.25
CA GLN A 943 0.55 -31.57 -21.42
C GLN A 943 0.18 -31.91 -19.97
N GLY A 944 -1.12 -31.93 -19.63
CA GLY A 944 -1.61 -32.31 -18.30
C GLY A 944 -1.96 -31.16 -17.36
N ARG A 945 -1.79 -29.90 -17.80
CA ARG A 945 -2.13 -28.70 -16.99
C ARG A 945 -3.62 -28.56 -16.75
N ALA A 946 -4.05 -28.72 -15.50
CA ALA A 946 -5.45 -28.66 -15.11
C ALA A 946 -6.02 -27.22 -15.11
N ASP A 947 -5.17 -26.22 -14.85
CA ASP A 947 -5.45 -24.80 -15.03
C ASP A 947 -5.68 -24.44 -16.51
N ALA A 948 -4.83 -24.92 -17.42
CA ALA A 948 -5.06 -24.78 -18.86
C ALA A 948 -6.36 -25.48 -19.31
N MET A 949 -6.63 -26.69 -18.80
CA MET A 949 -7.91 -27.39 -19.05
C MET A 949 -9.12 -26.62 -18.52
N GLN A 950 -9.00 -25.93 -17.38
CA GLN A 950 -10.06 -25.10 -16.82
C GLN A 950 -10.38 -23.92 -17.72
N GLN A 951 -9.35 -23.21 -18.20
CA GLN A 951 -9.55 -22.09 -19.13
C GLN A 951 -10.17 -22.56 -20.45
N VAL A 952 -9.71 -23.67 -21.05
CA VAL A 952 -10.35 -24.28 -22.23
C VAL A 952 -11.83 -24.57 -21.96
N GLY A 953 -12.15 -25.12 -20.80
CA GLY A 953 -13.52 -25.36 -20.36
C GLY A 953 -14.36 -24.08 -20.28
N GLY A 954 -13.82 -23.02 -19.68
CA GLY A 954 -14.45 -21.69 -19.62
C GLY A 954 -14.67 -21.07 -21.01
N MET A 955 -13.71 -21.22 -21.92
CA MET A 955 -13.85 -20.73 -23.30
C MET A 955 -15.00 -21.45 -24.06
N TYR A 956 -15.13 -22.77 -23.91
CA TYR A 956 -16.30 -23.51 -24.43
C TYR A 956 -17.62 -23.11 -23.74
N TYR A 957 -17.60 -22.82 -22.44
CA TYR A 957 -18.77 -22.35 -21.69
C TYR A 957 -19.26 -20.96 -22.18
N HIS A 958 -18.34 -20.07 -22.56
CA HIS A 958 -18.65 -18.72 -23.05
C HIS A 958 -18.76 -18.59 -24.58
N GLY A 959 -18.39 -19.62 -25.36
CA GLY A 959 -18.35 -19.53 -26.82
C GLY A 959 -17.21 -18.64 -27.36
N GLN A 960 -16.07 -18.66 -26.68
CA GLN A 960 -14.85 -17.94 -27.05
C GLN A 960 -13.90 -18.86 -27.80
N GLY A 961 -13.45 -18.46 -29.00
CA GLY A 961 -12.51 -19.24 -29.84
C GLY A 961 -13.13 -20.46 -30.53
N ALA A 962 -14.13 -21.08 -29.90
CA ALA A 962 -15.03 -22.09 -30.46
C ALA A 962 -16.50 -21.70 -30.19
N PRO A 963 -17.50 -22.26 -30.90
CA PRO A 963 -18.91 -22.08 -30.56
C PRO A 963 -19.20 -22.54 -29.12
N GLN A 964 -20.20 -21.93 -28.48
CA GLN A 964 -20.61 -22.31 -27.12
C GLN A 964 -21.07 -23.78 -27.07
N ASP A 965 -20.40 -24.58 -26.24
CA ASP A 965 -20.72 -25.99 -26.05
C ASP A 965 -20.50 -26.37 -24.58
N PHE A 966 -21.60 -26.46 -23.83
CA PHE A 966 -21.56 -26.83 -22.42
C PHE A 966 -21.09 -28.28 -22.18
N ALA A 967 -21.21 -29.17 -23.17
CA ALA A 967 -20.79 -30.57 -23.03
C ALA A 967 -19.28 -30.72 -23.26
N GLU A 968 -18.68 -29.96 -24.18
CA GLU A 968 -17.20 -29.85 -24.26
C GLU A 968 -16.64 -29.08 -23.05
N ALA A 969 -17.30 -28.01 -22.60
CA ALA A 969 -16.94 -27.32 -21.36
C ALA A 969 -16.92 -28.29 -20.18
N PHE A 970 -17.99 -29.08 -20.00
CA PHE A 970 -18.07 -30.11 -18.96
C PHE A 970 -16.92 -31.13 -19.08
N LYS A 971 -16.60 -31.63 -20.29
CA LYS A 971 -15.50 -32.60 -20.47
C LYS A 971 -14.15 -32.04 -20.04
N TRP A 972 -13.82 -30.81 -20.42
CA TRP A 972 -12.54 -30.19 -20.06
C TRP A 972 -12.45 -29.84 -18.58
N LEU A 973 -13.54 -29.32 -17.98
CA LEU A 973 -13.62 -29.06 -16.54
C LEU A 973 -13.60 -30.36 -15.72
N PHE A 974 -14.27 -31.42 -16.18
CA PHE A 974 -14.24 -32.73 -15.53
C PHE A 974 -12.84 -33.36 -15.62
N LYS A 975 -12.14 -33.22 -16.76
CA LYS A 975 -10.74 -33.64 -16.90
C LYS A 975 -9.82 -32.84 -15.98
N ALA A 976 -9.98 -31.53 -15.85
CA ALA A 976 -9.23 -30.72 -14.88
C ALA A 976 -9.50 -31.13 -13.42
N ALA A 977 -10.77 -31.40 -13.08
CA ALA A 977 -11.18 -31.86 -11.76
C ALA A 977 -10.69 -33.29 -11.42
N GLN A 978 -10.25 -34.09 -12.40
CA GLN A 978 -9.58 -35.38 -12.17
C GLN A 978 -8.13 -35.23 -11.71
N TYR A 979 -7.48 -34.10 -11.98
CA TYR A 979 -6.20 -33.69 -11.37
C TYR A 979 -6.44 -32.90 -10.06
N ASP A 980 -7.60 -33.08 -9.44
CA ASP A 980 -8.09 -32.40 -8.25
C ASP A 980 -7.96 -30.86 -8.24
N PHE A 981 -8.05 -30.25 -9.43
CA PHE A 981 -8.06 -28.80 -9.58
C PHE A 981 -9.37 -28.19 -9.04
N LEU A 982 -9.28 -27.64 -7.82
CA LEU A 982 -10.41 -27.11 -7.05
C LEU A 982 -11.28 -26.05 -7.75
N PRO A 983 -10.75 -25.17 -8.64
CA PRO A 983 -11.59 -24.32 -9.49
C PRO A 983 -12.55 -25.14 -10.34
N SER A 984 -12.05 -26.12 -11.11
CA SER A 984 -12.90 -26.95 -11.96
C SER A 984 -13.83 -27.87 -11.20
N MET A 985 -13.49 -28.32 -9.99
CA MET A 985 -14.45 -29.00 -9.11
C MET A 985 -15.66 -28.10 -8.77
N THR A 986 -15.40 -26.80 -8.55
CA THR A 986 -16.46 -25.81 -8.31
C THR A 986 -17.33 -25.67 -9.57
N ASP A 987 -16.68 -25.54 -10.72
CA ASP A 987 -17.34 -25.34 -12.02
C ASP A 987 -18.21 -26.56 -12.40
N ILE A 988 -17.71 -27.80 -12.32
CA ILE A 988 -18.53 -28.99 -12.60
C ILE A 988 -19.63 -29.20 -11.55
N GLY A 989 -19.40 -28.82 -10.30
CA GLY A 989 -20.43 -28.82 -9.26
C GLY A 989 -21.62 -27.91 -9.63
N LEU A 990 -21.33 -26.74 -10.20
CA LEU A 990 -22.33 -25.82 -10.72
C LEU A 990 -23.01 -26.34 -12.00
N LEU A 991 -22.27 -26.99 -12.92
CA LEU A 991 -22.84 -27.63 -14.11
C LEU A 991 -23.80 -28.78 -13.75
N TYR A 992 -23.42 -29.65 -12.80
CA TYR A 992 -24.30 -30.68 -12.24
C TYR A 992 -25.52 -30.08 -11.51
N ARG A 993 -25.35 -28.98 -10.76
CA ARG A 993 -26.45 -28.28 -10.06
C ARG A 993 -27.46 -27.67 -11.04
N SER A 994 -27.00 -27.21 -12.20
CA SER A 994 -27.80 -26.50 -13.21
C SER A 994 -28.34 -27.38 -14.36
N GLY A 995 -27.73 -28.54 -14.60
CA GLY A 995 -28.05 -29.38 -15.77
C GLY A 995 -27.51 -28.82 -17.09
N LEU A 996 -26.42 -28.04 -17.05
CA LEU A 996 -25.76 -27.48 -18.22
C LEU A 996 -24.66 -28.42 -18.71
N GLY A 997 -24.75 -28.89 -19.96
CA GLY A 997 -23.78 -29.80 -20.58
C GLY A 997 -23.83 -31.26 -20.12
N VAL A 998 -24.35 -31.49 -18.91
CA VAL A 998 -24.59 -32.78 -18.27
C VAL A 998 -26.03 -32.83 -17.75
N ALA A 999 -26.58 -34.03 -17.50
CA ALA A 999 -27.86 -34.15 -16.81
C ALA A 999 -27.78 -33.55 -15.39
N GLN A 1000 -28.85 -32.90 -14.93
CA GLN A 1000 -28.89 -32.34 -13.58
C GLN A 1000 -28.80 -33.46 -12.54
N ASP A 1001 -27.83 -33.34 -11.63
CA ASP A 1001 -27.58 -34.30 -10.55
C ASP A 1001 -27.15 -33.54 -9.30
N LEU A 1002 -28.04 -33.49 -8.31
CA LEU A 1002 -27.78 -32.75 -7.07
C LEU A 1002 -26.86 -33.50 -6.10
N GLU A 1003 -26.74 -34.83 -6.22
CA GLU A 1003 -25.83 -35.63 -5.40
C GLU A 1003 -24.38 -35.47 -5.91
N GLN A 1004 -24.17 -35.48 -7.23
CA GLN A 1004 -22.89 -35.13 -7.84
C GLN A 1004 -22.53 -33.66 -7.57
N ALA A 1005 -23.47 -32.72 -7.70
CA ALA A 1005 -23.23 -31.32 -7.34
C ALA A 1005 -22.76 -31.19 -5.88
N PHE A 1006 -23.43 -31.87 -4.95
CA PHE A 1006 -23.07 -31.87 -3.53
C PHE A 1006 -21.68 -32.50 -3.30
N PHE A 1007 -21.36 -33.60 -3.98
CA PHE A 1007 -20.06 -34.26 -3.88
C PHE A 1007 -18.90 -33.36 -4.34
N TRP A 1008 -18.99 -32.79 -5.54
CA TRP A 1008 -17.92 -31.96 -6.12
C TRP A 1008 -17.76 -30.62 -5.37
N LEU A 1009 -18.87 -29.96 -5.01
CA LEU A 1009 -18.81 -28.74 -4.19
C LEU A 1009 -18.30 -29.04 -2.77
N SER A 1010 -18.65 -30.18 -2.17
CA SER A 1010 -18.07 -30.61 -0.88
C SER A 1010 -16.57 -30.82 -0.94
N LYS A 1011 -16.04 -31.37 -2.05
CA LYS A 1011 -14.59 -31.57 -2.23
C LYS A 1011 -13.88 -30.22 -2.40
N ALA A 1012 -14.38 -29.35 -3.28
CA ALA A 1012 -13.85 -28.01 -3.49
C ALA A 1012 -13.90 -27.11 -2.24
N ALA A 1013 -15.00 -27.19 -1.47
CA ALA A 1013 -15.19 -26.41 -0.25
C ALA A 1013 -14.22 -26.82 0.88
N ARG A 1014 -13.93 -28.13 1.01
CA ARG A 1014 -12.92 -28.66 1.93
C ARG A 1014 -11.50 -28.28 1.52
N GLY A 1015 -11.24 -28.17 0.21
CA GLY A 1015 -10.02 -27.58 -0.34
C GLY A 1015 -9.92 -26.06 -0.22
N GLY A 1016 -10.78 -25.40 0.57
CA GLY A 1016 -10.65 -23.97 0.88
C GLY A 1016 -11.23 -23.00 -0.15
N ARG A 1017 -11.87 -23.43 -1.24
CA ARG A 1017 -12.42 -22.48 -2.24
C ARG A 1017 -13.66 -21.75 -1.69
N ALA A 1018 -13.54 -20.47 -1.35
CA ALA A 1018 -14.65 -19.61 -0.88
C ALA A 1018 -15.94 -19.75 -1.71
N ASN A 1019 -15.86 -19.71 -3.04
CA ASN A 1019 -17.04 -19.86 -3.92
C ASN A 1019 -17.75 -21.21 -3.70
N ALA A 1020 -16.99 -22.30 -3.57
CA ALA A 1020 -17.54 -23.63 -3.32
C ALA A 1020 -18.12 -23.77 -1.90
N GLN A 1021 -17.48 -23.16 -0.91
CA GLN A 1021 -17.99 -23.10 0.48
C GLN A 1021 -19.33 -22.35 0.52
N ARG A 1022 -19.43 -21.22 -0.18
CA ARG A 1022 -20.67 -20.45 -0.33
C ARG A 1022 -21.78 -21.26 -1.00
N GLU A 1023 -21.48 -21.92 -2.13
CA GLU A 1023 -22.47 -22.74 -2.85
C GLU A 1023 -22.87 -23.99 -2.06
N LEU A 1024 -21.94 -24.61 -1.31
CA LEU A 1024 -22.25 -25.69 -0.36
C LEU A 1024 -23.17 -25.19 0.77
N GLY A 1025 -22.90 -24.01 1.31
CA GLY A 1025 -23.78 -23.35 2.29
C GLY A 1025 -25.18 -23.09 1.75
N PHE A 1026 -25.29 -22.65 0.50
CA PHE A 1026 -26.58 -22.52 -0.20
C PHE A 1026 -27.30 -23.87 -0.38
N MET A 1027 -26.57 -24.96 -0.69
CA MET A 1027 -27.15 -26.30 -0.80
C MET A 1027 -27.70 -26.82 0.54
N TYR A 1028 -26.97 -26.61 1.65
CA TYR A 1028 -27.48 -26.89 3.00
C TYR A 1028 -28.68 -26.01 3.37
N HIS A 1029 -28.66 -24.70 3.05
CA HIS A 1029 -29.78 -23.80 3.34
C HIS A 1029 -31.06 -24.19 2.60
N ARG A 1030 -30.95 -24.73 1.39
CA ARG A 1030 -32.09 -25.09 0.52
C ARG A 1030 -32.46 -26.58 0.52
N GLY A 1031 -31.63 -27.46 1.09
CA GLY A 1031 -31.85 -28.91 1.04
C GLY A 1031 -31.67 -29.51 -0.36
N LEU A 1032 -30.68 -29.03 -1.12
CA LEU A 1032 -30.40 -29.48 -2.49
C LEU A 1032 -29.38 -30.62 -2.47
N GLY A 1033 -29.76 -31.85 -2.84
CA GLY A 1033 -28.86 -33.02 -2.84
C GLY A 1033 -28.44 -33.51 -1.44
N ILE A 1034 -28.85 -32.81 -0.38
CA ILE A 1034 -28.57 -33.10 1.02
C ILE A 1034 -29.77 -32.67 1.87
N ALA A 1035 -29.87 -33.16 3.11
CA ALA A 1035 -30.86 -32.67 4.06
C ALA A 1035 -30.65 -31.17 4.36
N GLN A 1036 -31.74 -30.44 4.57
CA GLN A 1036 -31.68 -29.02 4.90
C GLN A 1036 -31.08 -28.83 6.31
N ASP A 1037 -30.02 -28.02 6.41
CA ASP A 1037 -29.38 -27.64 7.66
C ASP A 1037 -29.01 -26.16 7.61
N SER A 1038 -29.58 -25.35 8.51
CA SER A 1038 -29.27 -23.92 8.54
C SER A 1038 -27.98 -23.59 9.30
N GLN A 1039 -27.56 -24.42 10.26
CA GLN A 1039 -26.33 -24.19 11.01
C GLN A 1039 -25.11 -24.50 10.13
N LEU A 1040 -25.10 -25.65 9.43
CA LEU A 1040 -24.05 -25.96 8.47
C LEU A 1040 -24.03 -24.96 7.30
N ALA A 1041 -25.19 -24.45 6.87
CA ALA A 1041 -25.24 -23.37 5.89
C ALA A 1041 -24.50 -22.10 6.36
N PHE A 1042 -24.75 -21.69 7.61
CA PHE A 1042 -24.06 -20.56 8.23
C PHE A 1042 -22.56 -20.81 8.39
N GLU A 1043 -22.15 -21.98 8.91
CA GLU A 1043 -20.73 -22.33 9.11
C GLU A 1043 -19.92 -22.38 7.80
N TRP A 1044 -20.52 -22.79 6.68
CA TRP A 1044 -19.85 -22.78 5.37
C TRP A 1044 -19.84 -21.41 4.70
N CYS A 1045 -20.94 -20.63 4.80
CA CYS A 1045 -20.94 -19.25 4.30
C CYS A 1045 -20.00 -18.33 5.11
N LEU A 1046 -19.87 -18.54 6.43
CA LEU A 1046 -18.97 -17.77 7.29
C LEU A 1046 -17.50 -17.92 6.85
N LYS A 1047 -17.03 -19.16 6.62
CA LYS A 1047 -15.66 -19.42 6.13
C LYS A 1047 -15.36 -18.68 4.82
N ALA A 1048 -16.33 -18.64 3.90
CA ALA A 1048 -16.20 -17.90 2.65
C ALA A 1048 -16.21 -16.38 2.86
N ALA A 1049 -17.04 -15.88 3.78
CA ALA A 1049 -17.14 -14.48 4.14
C ALA A 1049 -15.85 -13.94 4.82
N GLU A 1050 -15.22 -14.77 5.65
CA GLU A 1050 -13.92 -14.50 6.32
C GLU A 1050 -12.76 -14.44 5.31
N GLN A 1051 -12.83 -15.21 4.21
CA GLN A 1051 -11.93 -15.09 3.05
C GLN A 1051 -12.25 -13.88 2.13
N GLY A 1052 -13.15 -12.98 2.54
CA GLY A 1052 -13.47 -11.77 1.79
C GLY A 1052 -14.58 -11.89 0.74
N HIS A 1053 -15.08 -13.10 0.43
CA HIS A 1053 -16.00 -13.31 -0.70
C HIS A 1053 -17.33 -12.55 -0.54
N ALA A 1054 -17.50 -11.43 -1.26
CA ALA A 1054 -18.58 -10.45 -1.08
C ALA A 1054 -20.00 -11.05 -1.04
N ALA A 1055 -20.32 -12.00 -1.92
CA ALA A 1055 -21.63 -12.65 -1.92
C ALA A 1055 -21.85 -13.52 -0.67
N ALA A 1056 -20.80 -14.13 -0.12
CA ALA A 1056 -20.90 -14.88 1.14
C ALA A 1056 -21.01 -13.95 2.35
N GLN A 1057 -20.34 -12.79 2.33
CA GLN A 1057 -20.53 -11.75 3.34
C GLN A 1057 -21.97 -11.24 3.36
N ALA A 1058 -22.59 -11.04 2.19
CA ALA A 1058 -24.00 -10.73 2.07
C ALA A 1058 -24.91 -11.86 2.59
N ASP A 1059 -24.65 -13.12 2.20
CA ASP A 1059 -25.41 -14.28 2.70
C ASP A 1059 -25.32 -14.41 4.24
N VAL A 1060 -24.14 -14.19 4.82
CA VAL A 1060 -23.90 -14.19 6.28
C VAL A 1060 -24.62 -13.02 6.97
N GLY A 1061 -24.56 -11.82 6.38
CA GLY A 1061 -25.32 -10.65 6.86
C GLY A 1061 -26.81 -10.95 6.92
N ASN A 1062 -27.36 -11.54 5.85
CA ASN A 1062 -28.76 -11.93 5.77
C ASN A 1062 -29.13 -13.09 6.72
N MET A 1063 -28.20 -13.99 7.02
CA MET A 1063 -28.37 -15.04 8.04
C MET A 1063 -28.43 -14.45 9.46
N TYR A 1064 -27.58 -13.48 9.78
CA TYR A 1064 -27.66 -12.73 11.06
C TYR A 1064 -28.92 -11.86 11.15
N HIS A 1065 -29.32 -11.18 10.07
CA HIS A 1065 -30.53 -10.36 9.99
C HIS A 1065 -31.80 -11.16 10.31
N HIS A 1066 -31.89 -12.39 9.82
CA HIS A 1066 -33.06 -13.26 9.96
C HIS A 1066 -32.94 -14.35 11.05
N GLY A 1067 -31.80 -14.47 11.73
CA GLY A 1067 -31.54 -15.56 12.69
C GLY A 1067 -31.55 -16.97 12.04
N ARG A 1068 -31.03 -17.11 10.81
CA ARG A 1068 -31.01 -18.38 10.07
C ARG A 1068 -29.72 -19.14 10.35
N GLY A 1069 -29.77 -20.17 11.19
CA GLY A 1069 -28.61 -20.99 11.57
C GLY A 1069 -27.72 -20.40 12.67
N VAL A 1070 -27.93 -19.12 12.99
CA VAL A 1070 -27.28 -18.35 14.04
C VAL A 1070 -28.35 -17.54 14.79
N ALA A 1071 -28.05 -17.07 16.01
CA ALA A 1071 -28.94 -16.13 16.69
C ALA A 1071 -29.07 -14.81 15.90
N GLN A 1072 -30.26 -14.20 15.92
CA GLN A 1072 -30.50 -12.93 15.23
C GLN A 1072 -29.64 -11.82 15.85
N ASP A 1073 -28.91 -11.08 15.01
CA ASP A 1073 -27.98 -10.02 15.43
C ASP A 1073 -27.93 -8.93 14.35
N LEU A 1074 -28.70 -7.86 14.55
CA LEU A 1074 -28.82 -6.78 13.56
C LEU A 1074 -27.52 -5.96 13.41
N THR A 1075 -26.68 -5.91 14.45
CA THR A 1075 -25.38 -5.23 14.36
C THR A 1075 -24.43 -6.04 13.48
N LYS A 1076 -24.27 -7.35 13.74
CA LYS A 1076 -23.44 -8.21 12.88
C LYS A 1076 -23.99 -8.32 11.46
N ALA A 1077 -25.31 -8.27 11.28
CA ALA A 1077 -25.91 -8.21 9.95
C ALA A 1077 -25.40 -7.01 9.15
N ILE A 1078 -25.45 -5.82 9.75
CA ILE A 1078 -24.97 -4.56 9.14
C ILE A 1078 -23.45 -4.60 8.93
N ASP A 1079 -22.66 -5.09 9.90
CA ASP A 1079 -21.20 -5.22 9.77
C ASP A 1079 -20.78 -6.11 8.59
N TRP A 1080 -21.50 -7.21 8.34
CA TRP A 1080 -21.22 -8.10 7.21
C TRP A 1080 -21.78 -7.58 5.88
N LEU A 1081 -22.95 -6.93 5.90
CA LEU A 1081 -23.49 -6.26 4.71
C LEU A 1081 -22.59 -5.10 4.26
N LEU A 1082 -22.06 -4.29 5.18
CA LEU A 1082 -21.13 -3.20 4.87
C LEU A 1082 -19.89 -3.70 4.12
N LYS A 1083 -19.22 -4.78 4.58
CA LYS A 1083 -18.05 -5.36 3.87
C LYS A 1083 -18.37 -5.82 2.44
N ALA A 1084 -19.61 -6.23 2.17
CA ALA A 1084 -20.07 -6.58 0.84
C ALA A 1084 -20.46 -5.34 0.00
N VAL A 1085 -21.01 -4.29 0.63
CA VAL A 1085 -21.28 -2.98 0.01
C VAL A 1085 -19.98 -2.25 -0.36
N ASP A 1086 -18.95 -2.34 0.47
CA ASP A 1086 -17.59 -1.83 0.22
C ASP A 1086 -16.98 -2.52 -1.03
N GLN A 1087 -17.39 -3.76 -1.32
CA GLN A 1087 -17.09 -4.52 -2.56
C GLN A 1087 -18.14 -4.35 -3.67
N ASN A 1088 -18.98 -3.31 -3.60
CA ASN A 1088 -20.03 -2.96 -4.56
C ASN A 1088 -21.13 -4.04 -4.79
N HIS A 1089 -21.33 -5.00 -3.89
CA HIS A 1089 -22.26 -6.11 -4.11
C HIS A 1089 -23.73 -5.68 -4.09
N ALA A 1090 -24.40 -5.74 -5.25
CA ALA A 1090 -25.77 -5.22 -5.45
C ALA A 1090 -26.82 -5.75 -4.45
N VAL A 1091 -26.77 -7.03 -4.07
CA VAL A 1091 -27.73 -7.58 -3.10
C VAL A 1091 -27.48 -7.02 -1.70
N ALA A 1092 -26.21 -6.83 -1.30
CA ALA A 1092 -25.90 -6.23 0.00
C ALA A 1092 -26.31 -4.76 0.07
N GLN A 1093 -26.14 -4.03 -1.04
CA GLN A 1093 -26.64 -2.66 -1.19
C GLN A 1093 -28.17 -2.58 -1.08
N GLN A 1094 -28.89 -3.54 -1.67
CA GLN A 1094 -30.34 -3.62 -1.55
C GLN A 1094 -30.80 -3.95 -0.12
N GLU A 1095 -30.17 -4.91 0.55
CA GLU A 1095 -30.59 -5.37 1.88
C GLU A 1095 -30.27 -4.31 2.95
N LEU A 1096 -29.06 -3.74 2.94
CA LEU A 1096 -28.70 -2.62 3.82
C LEU A 1096 -29.56 -1.38 3.53
N GLY A 1097 -29.81 -1.10 2.25
CA GLY A 1097 -30.72 -0.03 1.83
C GLY A 1097 -32.15 -0.24 2.32
N ALA A 1098 -32.66 -1.47 2.32
CA ALA A 1098 -33.97 -1.80 2.86
C ALA A 1098 -34.03 -1.62 4.39
N MET A 1099 -33.01 -2.09 5.12
CA MET A 1099 -32.89 -1.88 6.58
C MET A 1099 -32.86 -0.38 6.93
N LEU A 1100 -32.12 0.42 6.17
CA LEU A 1100 -32.07 1.89 6.31
C LEU A 1100 -33.38 2.58 5.90
N PHE A 1101 -34.15 2.02 4.98
CA PHE A 1101 -35.44 2.57 4.57
C PHE A 1101 -36.50 2.38 5.68
N ILE A 1102 -36.51 1.24 6.36
CA ILE A 1102 -37.48 0.92 7.42
C ILE A 1102 -37.03 1.32 8.83
N GLY A 1103 -35.73 1.53 9.04
CA GLY A 1103 -35.15 1.81 10.36
C GLY A 1103 -34.93 0.55 11.21
N GLU A 1104 -34.54 -0.56 10.59
CA GLU A 1104 -34.25 -1.82 11.30
C GLU A 1104 -32.75 -1.90 11.64
N GLY A 1105 -32.43 -2.11 12.92
CA GLY A 1105 -31.05 -2.15 13.44
C GLY A 1105 -30.36 -0.80 13.56
N VAL A 1106 -30.68 0.15 12.68
CA VAL A 1106 -30.18 1.53 12.63
C VAL A 1106 -31.33 2.54 12.40
N PRO A 1107 -31.18 3.83 12.77
CA PRO A 1107 -32.18 4.85 12.48
C PRO A 1107 -32.51 4.95 10.98
N ALA A 1108 -33.78 5.17 10.65
CA ALA A 1108 -34.22 5.26 9.25
C ALA A 1108 -33.59 6.47 8.54
N ASN A 1109 -32.98 6.22 7.38
CA ASN A 1109 -32.38 7.23 6.51
C ASN A 1109 -32.75 6.93 5.05
N HIS A 1110 -33.89 7.48 4.60
CA HIS A 1110 -34.40 7.25 3.26
C HIS A 1110 -33.43 7.73 2.15
N SER A 1111 -32.58 8.72 2.40
CA SER A 1111 -31.66 9.28 1.40
C SER A 1111 -30.48 8.34 1.14
N VAL A 1112 -29.82 7.83 2.19
CA VAL A 1112 -28.74 6.83 2.03
C VAL A 1112 -29.31 5.50 1.54
N ALA A 1113 -30.53 5.13 1.97
CA ALA A 1113 -31.27 4.01 1.40
C ALA A 1113 -31.50 4.19 -0.12
N PHE A 1114 -31.90 5.39 -0.57
CA PHE A 1114 -32.12 5.67 -1.98
C PHE A 1114 -30.85 5.46 -2.80
N GLU A 1115 -29.70 5.95 -2.34
CA GLU A 1115 -28.43 5.81 -3.05
C GLU A 1115 -27.94 4.36 -3.13
N LEU A 1116 -28.04 3.60 -2.04
CA LEU A 1116 -27.67 2.19 -2.02
C LEU A 1116 -28.56 1.35 -2.96
N ILE A 1117 -29.89 1.53 -2.88
CA ILE A 1117 -30.83 0.82 -3.74
C ILE A 1117 -30.67 1.28 -5.21
N LEU A 1118 -30.33 2.55 -5.46
CA LEU A 1118 -30.00 3.06 -6.80
C LEU A 1118 -28.74 2.40 -7.38
N LYS A 1119 -27.65 2.31 -6.62
CA LYS A 1119 -26.41 1.63 -7.05
C LYS A 1119 -26.68 0.15 -7.39
N ALA A 1120 -27.52 -0.54 -6.62
CA ALA A 1120 -27.97 -1.90 -6.94
C ALA A 1120 -28.88 -1.96 -8.19
N ALA A 1121 -29.76 -0.97 -8.38
CA ALA A 1121 -30.65 -0.87 -9.54
C ALA A 1121 -29.90 -0.59 -10.86
N GLU A 1122 -28.85 0.22 -10.80
CA GLU A 1122 -27.95 0.52 -11.92
C GLU A 1122 -27.10 -0.69 -12.33
N GLN A 1123 -26.71 -1.54 -11.37
CA GLN A 1123 -26.14 -2.87 -11.62
C GLN A 1123 -27.14 -3.89 -12.22
N GLY A 1124 -28.41 -3.52 -12.38
CA GLY A 1124 -29.44 -4.35 -13.02
C GLY A 1124 -30.39 -5.07 -12.05
N HIS A 1125 -30.20 -4.99 -10.74
CA HIS A 1125 -31.00 -5.79 -9.77
C HIS A 1125 -32.49 -5.42 -9.84
N ALA A 1126 -33.32 -6.33 -10.37
CA ALA A 1126 -34.71 -6.03 -10.75
C ALA A 1126 -35.62 -5.59 -9.58
N GLU A 1127 -35.39 -6.13 -8.38
CA GLU A 1127 -36.10 -5.69 -7.17
C GLU A 1127 -35.67 -4.29 -6.75
N SER A 1128 -34.36 -3.98 -6.80
CA SER A 1128 -33.86 -2.62 -6.56
C SER A 1128 -34.39 -1.63 -7.60
N GLN A 1129 -34.50 -2.02 -8.87
CA GLN A 1129 -35.12 -1.21 -9.91
C GLN A 1129 -36.59 -0.93 -9.62
N ARG A 1130 -37.36 -1.91 -9.13
CA ARG A 1130 -38.72 -1.68 -8.64
C ARG A 1130 -38.72 -0.69 -7.47
N ASN A 1131 -37.82 -0.87 -6.50
CA ASN A 1131 -37.80 -0.06 -5.28
C ASN A 1131 -37.40 1.40 -5.57
N VAL A 1132 -36.42 1.65 -6.45
CA VAL A 1132 -36.13 2.99 -7.00
C VAL A 1132 -37.35 3.59 -7.70
N GLY A 1133 -38.12 2.77 -8.44
CA GLY A 1133 -39.38 3.20 -9.06
C GLY A 1133 -40.41 3.67 -8.03
N VAL A 1134 -40.58 2.94 -6.92
CA VAL A 1134 -41.44 3.34 -5.80
C VAL A 1134 -40.92 4.64 -5.16
N MET A 1135 -39.63 4.73 -4.84
CA MET A 1135 -39.03 5.89 -4.17
C MET A 1135 -39.16 7.17 -5.02
N TYR A 1136 -38.96 7.09 -6.33
CA TYR A 1136 -39.24 8.21 -7.25
C TYR A 1136 -40.73 8.54 -7.35
N SER A 1137 -41.64 7.56 -7.38
CA SER A 1137 -43.08 7.82 -7.52
C SER A 1137 -43.79 8.27 -6.23
N THR A 1138 -43.09 8.19 -5.08
CA THR A 1138 -43.55 8.62 -3.75
C THR A 1138 -42.80 9.84 -3.20
N GLY A 1139 -41.58 10.12 -3.68
CA GLY A 1139 -40.72 11.19 -3.14
C GLY A 1139 -40.03 10.82 -1.81
N GLN A 1140 -39.77 9.53 -1.58
CA GLN A 1140 -39.09 9.05 -0.37
C GLN A 1140 -37.59 8.90 -0.65
N GLY A 1141 -36.74 9.65 0.06
CA GLY A 1141 -35.28 9.66 -0.15
C GLY A 1141 -34.80 10.42 -1.40
N THR A 1142 -35.71 10.89 -2.23
CA THR A 1142 -35.44 11.67 -3.44
C THR A 1142 -36.64 12.55 -3.79
N PHE A 1143 -36.48 13.52 -4.70
CA PHE A 1143 -37.63 14.33 -5.16
C PHE A 1143 -38.61 13.49 -5.99
N GLN A 1144 -39.92 13.64 -5.74
CA GLN A 1144 -40.93 12.89 -6.49
C GLN A 1144 -40.83 13.18 -7.99
N ASN A 1145 -40.66 12.12 -8.78
CA ASN A 1145 -40.56 12.17 -10.24
C ASN A 1145 -41.19 10.93 -10.85
N ASP A 1146 -42.49 11.03 -11.15
CA ASP A 1146 -43.29 9.91 -11.65
C ASP A 1146 -42.78 9.36 -13.00
N ILE A 1147 -42.15 10.21 -13.83
CA ILE A 1147 -41.57 9.81 -15.12
C ILE A 1147 -40.40 8.85 -14.88
N LYS A 1148 -39.44 9.25 -14.03
CA LYS A 1148 -38.34 8.36 -13.60
C LYS A 1148 -38.86 7.11 -12.89
N GLY A 1149 -39.91 7.24 -12.09
CA GLY A 1149 -40.59 6.10 -11.45
C GLY A 1149 -41.01 5.05 -12.48
N ALA A 1150 -41.74 5.48 -13.51
CA ALA A 1150 -42.19 4.60 -14.60
C ALA A 1150 -41.05 4.07 -15.49
N GLU A 1151 -39.97 4.81 -15.68
CA GLU A 1151 -38.76 4.33 -16.37
C GLU A 1151 -38.09 3.18 -15.61
N TRP A 1152 -37.94 3.29 -14.28
CA TRP A 1152 -37.35 2.25 -13.45
C TRP A 1152 -38.28 1.03 -13.28
N PHE A 1153 -39.60 1.25 -13.14
CA PHE A 1153 -40.57 0.15 -13.22
C PHE A 1153 -40.52 -0.58 -14.57
N ARG A 1154 -40.30 0.12 -15.69
CA ARG A 1154 -40.14 -0.52 -17.01
C ARG A 1154 -38.93 -1.45 -17.07
N LYS A 1155 -37.75 -1.01 -16.64
CA LYS A 1155 -36.54 -1.86 -16.63
C LYS A 1155 -36.75 -3.15 -15.82
N ALA A 1156 -37.40 -3.06 -14.66
CA ALA A 1156 -37.73 -4.23 -13.84
C ALA A 1156 -38.82 -5.12 -14.47
N ALA A 1157 -39.85 -4.52 -15.08
CA ALA A 1157 -40.93 -5.24 -15.74
C ALA A 1157 -40.48 -5.99 -17.02
N GLU A 1158 -39.52 -5.42 -17.76
CA GLU A 1158 -38.84 -6.03 -18.92
C GLU A 1158 -37.98 -7.23 -18.52
N GLN A 1159 -37.40 -7.23 -17.31
CA GLN A 1159 -36.78 -8.40 -16.68
C GLN A 1159 -37.80 -9.41 -16.11
N GLY A 1160 -39.10 -9.16 -16.27
CA GLY A 1160 -40.17 -10.05 -15.83
C GLY A 1160 -40.68 -9.82 -14.40
N HIS A 1161 -40.16 -8.84 -13.65
CA HIS A 1161 -40.47 -8.69 -12.22
C HIS A 1161 -41.96 -8.38 -11.95
N ALA A 1162 -42.68 -9.32 -11.34
CA ALA A 1162 -44.14 -9.31 -11.22
C ALA A 1162 -44.71 -8.04 -10.55
N PHE A 1163 -44.10 -7.58 -9.45
CA PHE A 1163 -44.53 -6.34 -8.80
C PHE A 1163 -44.23 -5.09 -9.64
N ALA A 1164 -43.16 -5.08 -10.44
CA ALA A 1164 -42.90 -3.95 -11.34
C ALA A 1164 -43.90 -3.90 -12.51
N GLN A 1165 -44.38 -5.06 -12.97
CA GLN A 1165 -45.46 -5.15 -13.95
C GLN A 1165 -46.79 -4.62 -13.38
N LEU A 1166 -47.11 -4.92 -12.11
CA LEU A 1166 -48.26 -4.31 -11.41
C LEU A 1166 -48.13 -2.78 -11.36
N GLU A 1167 -47.02 -2.27 -10.83
CA GLU A 1167 -46.79 -0.82 -10.63
C GLU A 1167 -46.81 -0.05 -11.96
N LEU A 1168 -46.16 -0.58 -13.00
CA LEU A 1168 -46.18 0.00 -14.34
C LEU A 1168 -47.57 -0.08 -14.98
N GLY A 1169 -48.33 -1.15 -14.72
CA GLY A 1169 -49.73 -1.28 -15.12
C GLY A 1169 -50.60 -0.20 -14.49
N GLN A 1170 -50.42 0.08 -13.19
CA GLN A 1170 -51.11 1.19 -12.50
C GLN A 1170 -50.71 2.55 -13.09
N ALA A 1171 -49.42 2.77 -13.37
CA ALA A 1171 -48.92 3.97 -14.01
C ALA A 1171 -49.56 4.22 -15.40
N TYR A 1172 -49.65 3.20 -16.26
CA TYR A 1172 -50.33 3.28 -17.56
C TYR A 1172 -51.86 3.42 -17.45
N LEU A 1173 -52.51 2.84 -16.43
CA LEU A 1173 -53.95 3.00 -16.20
C LEU A 1173 -54.30 4.41 -15.71
N ALA A 1174 -53.47 5.00 -14.85
CA ALA A 1174 -53.68 6.32 -14.27
C ALA A 1174 -53.14 7.48 -15.14
N GLY A 1175 -52.22 7.21 -16.07
CA GLY A 1175 -51.47 8.25 -16.78
C GLY A 1175 -50.40 8.94 -15.92
N LYS A 1176 -49.91 8.26 -14.88
CA LYS A 1176 -48.93 8.77 -13.92
C LYS A 1176 -47.52 8.49 -14.44
N GLY A 1177 -46.76 9.52 -14.82
CA GLY A 1177 -45.39 9.40 -15.38
C GLY A 1177 -45.30 8.90 -16.82
N VAL A 1178 -46.36 8.26 -17.34
CA VAL A 1178 -46.49 7.80 -18.74
C VAL A 1178 -47.83 8.23 -19.31
N ALA A 1179 -47.93 8.36 -20.64
CA ALA A 1179 -49.20 8.60 -21.30
C ALA A 1179 -50.18 7.44 -21.04
N GLN A 1180 -51.43 7.75 -20.69
CA GLN A 1180 -52.43 6.75 -20.32
C GLN A 1180 -52.66 5.73 -21.46
N ASN A 1181 -52.56 4.44 -21.14
CA ASN A 1181 -52.75 3.36 -22.10
C ASN A 1181 -53.33 2.11 -21.42
N VAL A 1182 -54.66 1.98 -21.50
CA VAL A 1182 -55.41 0.88 -20.86
C VAL A 1182 -55.04 -0.49 -21.44
N ALA A 1183 -54.66 -0.58 -22.72
CA ALA A 1183 -54.28 -1.84 -23.35
C ALA A 1183 -52.95 -2.37 -22.77
N VAL A 1184 -51.93 -1.51 -22.72
CA VAL A 1184 -50.63 -1.86 -22.11
C VAL A 1184 -50.77 -2.14 -20.61
N ALA A 1185 -51.62 -1.38 -19.91
CA ALA A 1185 -51.95 -1.68 -18.50
C ALA A 1185 -52.55 -3.09 -18.35
N LYS A 1186 -53.52 -3.45 -19.21
CA LYS A 1186 -54.17 -4.78 -19.19
C LYS A 1186 -53.18 -5.92 -19.47
N GLU A 1187 -52.24 -5.73 -20.41
CA GLU A 1187 -51.18 -6.70 -20.69
C GLU A 1187 -50.24 -6.89 -19.49
N LEU A 1188 -49.79 -5.79 -18.87
CA LEU A 1188 -48.92 -5.82 -17.69
C LEU A 1188 -49.62 -6.45 -16.47
N PHE A 1189 -50.89 -6.13 -16.22
CA PHE A 1189 -51.66 -6.79 -15.17
C PHE A 1189 -51.89 -8.29 -15.46
N ALA A 1190 -52.05 -8.70 -16.71
CA ALA A 1190 -52.14 -10.12 -17.08
C ALA A 1190 -50.83 -10.87 -16.81
N LEU A 1191 -49.67 -10.27 -17.09
CA LEU A 1191 -48.36 -10.83 -16.76
C LEU A 1191 -48.13 -10.94 -15.24
N ALA A 1192 -48.46 -9.90 -14.48
CA ALA A 1192 -48.38 -9.93 -13.01
C ALA A 1192 -49.35 -10.96 -12.39
N ALA A 1193 -50.58 -11.04 -12.89
CA ALA A 1193 -51.58 -12.01 -12.43
C ALA A 1193 -51.19 -13.46 -12.74
N ALA A 1194 -50.53 -13.71 -13.89
CA ALA A 1194 -49.98 -15.02 -14.24
C ALA A 1194 -48.84 -15.46 -13.31
N GLN A 1195 -48.13 -14.50 -12.71
CA GLN A 1195 -47.12 -14.73 -11.67
C GLN A 1195 -47.70 -14.76 -10.24
N GLY A 1196 -49.03 -14.78 -10.09
CA GLY A 1196 -49.71 -14.95 -8.80
C GLY A 1196 -50.04 -13.66 -8.04
N ILE A 1197 -49.84 -12.48 -8.63
CA ILE A 1197 -50.21 -11.21 -7.99
C ILE A 1197 -51.73 -11.03 -8.02
N GLU A 1198 -52.41 -11.34 -6.91
CA GLU A 1198 -53.88 -11.25 -6.77
C GLU A 1198 -54.41 -9.83 -7.03
N GLU A 1199 -53.68 -8.79 -6.60
CA GLU A 1199 -54.07 -7.39 -6.81
C GLU A 1199 -54.21 -7.07 -8.32
N ALA A 1200 -53.34 -7.61 -9.17
CA ALA A 1200 -53.39 -7.42 -10.61
C ALA A 1200 -54.69 -7.98 -11.23
N LYS A 1201 -55.25 -9.07 -10.66
CA LYS A 1201 -56.55 -9.61 -11.09
C LYS A 1201 -57.68 -8.63 -10.78
N THR A 1202 -57.64 -7.96 -9.63
CA THR A 1202 -58.65 -6.94 -9.28
C THR A 1202 -58.60 -5.74 -10.23
N PHE A 1203 -57.42 -5.34 -10.72
CA PHE A 1203 -57.30 -4.32 -11.76
C PHE A 1203 -57.80 -4.78 -13.14
N LEU A 1204 -57.61 -6.06 -13.51
CA LEU A 1204 -58.20 -6.63 -14.72
C LEU A 1204 -59.75 -6.64 -14.66
N GLU A 1205 -60.31 -7.04 -13.52
CA GLU A 1205 -61.76 -6.96 -13.28
C GLU A 1205 -62.27 -5.52 -13.27
N TYR A 1206 -61.53 -4.58 -12.70
CA TYR A 1206 -61.87 -3.16 -12.72
C TYR A 1206 -61.93 -2.60 -14.15
N ILE A 1207 -60.92 -2.88 -14.98
CA ILE A 1207 -60.89 -2.47 -16.39
C ILE A 1207 -62.09 -3.06 -17.15
N HIS A 1208 -62.33 -4.37 -16.99
CA HIS A 1208 -63.41 -5.06 -17.68
C HIS A 1208 -64.81 -4.53 -17.32
N ASN A 1209 -65.03 -4.17 -16.05
CA ASN A 1209 -66.33 -3.69 -15.58
C ASN A 1209 -66.58 -2.18 -15.80
N ASN A 1210 -65.53 -1.35 -15.85
CA ASN A 1210 -65.67 0.12 -15.82
C ASN A 1210 -65.04 0.87 -17.00
N VAL A 1211 -64.31 0.18 -17.90
CA VAL A 1211 -63.57 0.80 -19.01
C VAL A 1211 -63.83 0.10 -20.35
N GLU A 1212 -64.32 -1.14 -20.36
CA GLU A 1212 -64.68 -1.90 -21.57
C GLU A 1212 -66.19 -1.96 -21.87
N GLN A 1213 -67.02 -1.21 -21.11
CA GLN A 1213 -68.47 -1.03 -21.31
C GLN A 1213 -68.82 0.40 -21.73
#